data_AF-A0A651HXA3-F1
#
_entry.id   AF-A0A651HXA3-F1
#
_cell.length_a   1.000
_cell.length_b   1.000
_cell.length_c   1.000
_cell.angle_alpha   90.00
_cell.angle_beta   90.00
_cell.angle_gamma   90.00
#
_symmetry.space_group_name_H-M   'P 1'
#
loop_
_entity.id
_entity.type
_entity.pdbx_description
1 polymer ?
#
loop_
_entity_poly.entity_id
_entity_poly.type
_entity_poly.pdbx_seq_one_letter_code
_entity_poly.pdbx_strand_id
1 'polypeptide(L)'
;PADPDGASEVALRAGGSRWVRDFAPGGAPNQDQGTGPEGRSPAPAVPDEPVVLITGGFGGVGLELARHLAARQGARLALLGRTPLPEREAWEGLEARGADPRVIRGLGVVRELEARGAQVLPLAADVTDEEALTAARDRIREVFGEVDVVIHAAGVLDDALVPVTTEAAAGRVLAPKVRGTEVLERVFRDPAPARILLFSSVSAEAGLPGQVDYASANAFLDAVARSRFGAGAPGARVTSVGWSAWSETGMAVDPVKGLGAWPPLQGPEWRRAREPVFDAAHDAAARVRVRLREGRLWMLDEHRTREGTPLVPGAGYLELVAAAARELGRLGEGDALRLEEIFFLSPFAVPVGETREMELRLPEGGGQGEFTVLGRGRPDEEWTEHVRGRMAVDPAPEVDETAHEGAGDDDGWTPVDGGGSNGGAPRQDLALGPRWSNVAEMAVRPDPAGNGDGGGVLAATAVAEVLLTLELPAEHRHDLEVHRMHPALLDNATALAGPLLPGFGEEGSVYVPASYGSFTLYRPLPARFRSRIRRAEGVDEGSDELSVLDVTLMDEAGRVLAEARQFVLVRLDADDMAQEQIRAQEEREARRQAVAQAAARGMPTRIGLEIVDHLLRDPAPPAHVLVSPGAPAERIAELREAALGAGARKRGGAAALVDVASVEAALQEMEAVSEAAVTAHEDRPGEVRLVAHVVMDPQVFATVSELRRELRRRLDPELVPQNFIQLDALPRNRKGKVLRSELRDPFAPVDDYVAPETPTQEAIARIWRDLLGAQQVGLHDNFLDVGGHSLLAMRAILRMEKATGVRVGPIQMNMFTLEQIAAHIESEGGGAAGEAAQATEAQATEAEAAGATEPDEPTEVPQGEICVGPRPAQSRESGPGDAPAGEAEEEKKGFLSKVR
;
A
#
# COMPACT_ATOMS: atom_id res chain seq x y z
N PRO A 1 -3.94 -27.43 -36.73
CA PRO A 1 -3.32 -28.60 -36.04
C PRO A 1 -2.89 -28.21 -34.63
N ALA A 2 -3.32 -29.00 -33.63
CA ALA A 2 -2.97 -28.81 -32.22
C ALA A 2 -1.47 -29.05 -32.03
N ASP A 3 -0.84 -28.17 -31.26
CA ASP A 3 0.55 -28.28 -30.83
C ASP A 3 0.59 -29.31 -29.68
N PRO A 4 1.25 -30.47 -29.86
CA PRO A 4 1.27 -31.54 -28.86
C PRO A 4 2.10 -31.19 -27.61
N ASP A 5 2.91 -30.12 -27.65
CA ASP A 5 3.83 -29.76 -26.55
C ASP A 5 3.44 -28.49 -25.78
N GLY A 6 2.36 -27.80 -26.16
CA GLY A 6 1.82 -26.66 -25.40
C GLY A 6 2.74 -25.44 -25.24
N ALA A 7 3.92 -25.44 -25.85
CA ALA A 7 4.99 -24.48 -25.56
C ALA A 7 4.88 -23.14 -26.32
N SER A 8 4.03 -23.05 -27.34
CA SER A 8 4.04 -21.92 -28.28
C SER A 8 2.93 -20.89 -27.99
N GLU A 9 3.28 -19.72 -27.44
CA GLU A 9 2.32 -18.65 -27.11
C GLU A 9 1.58 -18.12 -28.35
N VAL A 10 0.23 -18.08 -28.29
CA VAL A 10 -0.59 -17.59 -29.41
C VAL A 10 -0.61 -16.07 -29.38
N ALA A 11 0.03 -15.44 -30.36
CA ALA A 11 0.07 -13.99 -30.49
C ALA A 11 -1.23 -13.38 -31.04
N LEU A 12 -1.92 -14.09 -31.96
CA LEU A 12 -3.17 -13.61 -32.55
C LEU A 12 -4.00 -14.79 -33.06
N ARG A 13 -5.33 -14.70 -32.90
CA ARG A 13 -6.29 -15.55 -33.61
C ARG A 13 -7.16 -14.69 -34.49
N ALA A 14 -7.08 -14.89 -35.81
CA ALA A 14 -7.86 -14.14 -36.78
C ALA A 14 -8.17 -15.02 -37.99
N GLY A 15 -9.42 -14.96 -38.50
CA GLY A 15 -9.82 -15.65 -39.73
C GLY A 15 -9.59 -17.17 -39.73
N GLY A 16 -9.78 -17.84 -38.59
CA GLY A 16 -9.51 -19.28 -38.44
C GLY A 16 -8.03 -19.67 -38.37
N SER A 17 -7.13 -18.69 -38.41
CA SER A 17 -5.67 -18.88 -38.31
C SER A 17 -5.16 -18.54 -36.92
N ARG A 18 -4.15 -19.28 -36.47
CA ARG A 18 -3.41 -19.06 -35.22
C ARG A 18 -2.02 -18.56 -35.59
N TRP A 19 -1.65 -17.40 -35.06
CA TRP A 19 -0.31 -16.83 -35.19
C TRP A 19 0.44 -17.01 -33.87
N VAL A 20 1.69 -17.43 -33.96
CA VAL A 20 2.58 -17.65 -32.82
C VAL A 20 3.72 -16.66 -32.94
N ARG A 21 4.19 -16.11 -31.81
CA ARG A 21 5.32 -15.18 -31.78
C ARG A 21 6.64 -15.95 -31.87
N ASP A 22 7.56 -15.47 -32.70
CA ASP A 22 8.90 -16.03 -32.87
C ASP A 22 9.96 -14.91 -32.88
N PHE A 23 11.21 -15.26 -32.57
CA PHE A 23 12.35 -14.34 -32.49
C PHE A 23 13.46 -14.78 -33.44
N ALA A 24 13.76 -13.95 -34.45
CA ALA A 24 14.88 -14.21 -35.36
C ALA A 24 16.17 -13.52 -34.86
N PRO A 25 17.35 -14.17 -34.94
CA PRO A 25 18.61 -13.50 -34.67
C PRO A 25 18.78 -12.25 -35.54
N GLY A 26 19.04 -11.11 -34.91
CA GLY A 26 19.45 -9.90 -35.63
C GLY A 26 20.89 -10.07 -36.13
N GLY A 27 21.06 -10.51 -37.38
CA GLY A 27 22.34 -10.48 -38.07
C GLY A 27 22.65 -9.09 -38.63
N ALA A 28 23.95 -8.76 -38.68
CA ALA A 28 24.54 -7.69 -39.48
C ALA A 28 23.95 -7.64 -40.92
N PRO A 29 24.06 -6.52 -41.67
CA PRO A 29 23.19 -6.21 -42.79
C PRO A 29 23.07 -7.38 -43.75
N ASN A 30 21.84 -7.65 -44.17
CA ASN A 30 21.47 -8.65 -45.17
C ASN A 30 22.35 -8.49 -46.42
N GLN A 31 23.56 -9.06 -46.42
CA GLN A 31 24.49 -9.05 -47.56
C GLN A 31 24.33 -10.29 -48.44
N ASP A 32 23.55 -11.30 -48.02
CA ASP A 32 23.50 -12.59 -48.72
C ASP A 32 22.10 -13.22 -48.86
N GLN A 33 21.06 -12.39 -48.98
CA GLN A 33 19.83 -12.83 -49.63
C GLN A 33 19.44 -11.80 -50.68
N GLY A 34 19.52 -12.19 -51.96
CA GLY A 34 19.18 -11.41 -53.15
C GLY A 34 17.70 -11.03 -53.28
N THR A 35 17.02 -10.85 -52.16
CA THR A 35 15.71 -10.23 -51.98
C THR A 35 15.81 -9.37 -50.73
N GLY A 36 16.32 -8.14 -50.86
CA GLY A 36 16.19 -7.16 -49.78
C GLY A 36 14.70 -7.03 -49.42
N PRO A 37 14.32 -6.71 -48.17
CA PRO A 37 12.93 -6.41 -47.87
C PRO A 37 12.56 -5.17 -48.69
N GLU A 38 11.84 -5.39 -49.78
CA GLU A 38 11.25 -4.34 -50.61
C GLU A 38 10.47 -3.39 -49.67
N GLY A 39 10.92 -2.14 -49.54
CA GLY A 39 10.14 -1.08 -48.88
C GLY A 39 10.77 -0.33 -47.69
N ARG A 40 12.02 -0.58 -47.26
CA ARG A 40 12.64 0.24 -46.20
C ARG A 40 13.27 1.52 -46.76
N SER A 41 12.69 2.69 -46.47
CA SER A 41 13.33 3.96 -46.78
C SER A 41 14.52 4.22 -45.85
N PRO A 42 15.72 4.56 -46.37
CA PRO A 42 16.88 4.86 -45.55
C PRO A 42 16.57 6.05 -44.64
N ALA A 43 16.99 5.96 -43.38
CA ALA A 43 16.81 7.05 -42.44
C ALA A 43 17.89 8.13 -42.62
N PRO A 44 17.68 9.37 -42.13
CA PRO A 44 18.73 10.38 -42.10
C PRO A 44 19.98 9.83 -41.41
N ALA A 45 21.16 10.12 -41.99
CA ALA A 45 22.43 9.74 -41.40
C ALA A 45 22.69 10.57 -40.14
N VAL A 46 23.23 9.94 -39.10
CA VAL A 46 23.73 10.65 -37.93
C VAL A 46 25.06 11.32 -38.31
N PRO A 47 25.26 12.61 -38.02
CA PRO A 47 26.54 13.28 -38.26
C PRO A 47 27.70 12.62 -37.51
N ASP A 48 28.93 12.83 -37.97
CA ASP A 48 30.13 12.27 -37.33
C ASP A 48 30.34 12.81 -35.90
N GLU A 49 29.95 14.07 -35.66
CA GLU A 49 29.99 14.74 -34.36
C GLU A 49 28.56 15.13 -33.91
N PRO A 50 27.72 14.19 -33.46
CA PRO A 50 26.31 14.48 -33.19
C PRO A 50 26.11 15.26 -31.89
N VAL A 51 25.08 16.11 -31.84
CA VAL A 51 24.49 16.61 -30.59
C VAL A 51 23.57 15.53 -30.01
N VAL A 52 23.92 15.00 -28.85
CA VAL A 52 23.18 13.90 -28.22
C VAL A 52 22.49 14.39 -26.94
N LEU A 53 21.17 14.31 -26.92
CA LEU A 53 20.36 14.48 -25.72
C LEU A 53 20.16 13.14 -25.02
N ILE A 54 20.52 13.05 -23.74
CA ILE A 54 20.29 11.85 -22.91
C ILE A 54 19.36 12.21 -21.76
N THR A 55 18.12 11.69 -21.80
CA THR A 55 17.19 11.84 -20.67
C THR A 55 17.53 10.84 -19.57
N GLY A 56 17.49 11.26 -18.30
CA GLY A 56 18.03 10.44 -17.22
C GLY A 56 19.56 10.35 -17.32
N GLY A 57 20.23 11.36 -17.89
CA GLY A 57 21.66 11.34 -18.21
C GLY A 57 22.60 11.24 -17.00
N PHE A 58 22.08 11.48 -15.80
CA PHE A 58 22.79 11.29 -14.53
C PHE A 58 22.46 9.96 -13.82
N GLY A 59 21.52 9.17 -14.36
CA GLY A 59 21.14 7.85 -13.85
C GLY A 59 22.05 6.74 -14.36
N GLY A 60 22.01 5.55 -13.76
CA GLY A 60 23.00 4.48 -13.99
C GLY A 60 23.32 4.17 -15.46
N VAL A 61 22.32 3.80 -16.26
CA VAL A 61 22.52 3.47 -17.69
C VAL A 61 22.82 4.72 -18.53
N GLY A 62 22.08 5.82 -18.30
CA GLY A 62 22.27 7.07 -19.03
C GLY A 62 23.69 7.64 -18.87
N LEU A 63 24.26 7.52 -17.67
CA LEU A 63 25.61 7.97 -17.36
C LEU A 63 26.68 7.11 -18.02
N GLU A 64 26.52 5.78 -18.06
CA GLU A 64 27.46 4.91 -18.79
C GLU A 64 27.45 5.20 -20.30
N LEU A 65 26.28 5.49 -20.87
CA LEU A 65 26.17 5.94 -22.26
C LEU A 65 26.86 7.28 -22.47
N ALA A 66 26.67 8.24 -21.55
CA ALA A 66 27.36 9.52 -21.60
C ALA A 66 28.89 9.33 -21.55
N ARG A 67 29.40 8.47 -20.67
CA ARG A 67 30.83 8.14 -20.57
C ARG A 67 31.39 7.52 -21.84
N HIS A 68 30.64 6.58 -22.42
CA HIS A 68 31.02 5.91 -23.67
C HIS A 68 31.06 6.88 -24.85
N LEU A 69 30.04 7.73 -24.98
CA LEU A 69 29.98 8.72 -26.05
C LEU A 69 31.00 9.85 -25.85
N ALA A 70 31.31 10.23 -24.61
CA ALA A 70 32.32 11.23 -24.29
C ALA A 70 33.75 10.81 -24.68
N ALA A 71 34.01 9.52 -24.86
CA ALA A 71 35.29 9.02 -25.37
C ALA A 71 35.51 9.34 -26.86
N ARG A 72 34.47 9.79 -27.58
CA ARG A 72 34.57 10.25 -28.96
C ARG A 72 35.04 11.70 -28.99
N GLN A 73 36.00 12.01 -29.86
CA GLN A 73 36.51 13.36 -30.01
C GLN A 73 35.38 14.32 -30.43
N GLY A 74 35.19 15.43 -29.70
CA GLY A 74 34.20 16.45 -30.05
C GLY A 74 32.75 16.13 -29.64
N ALA A 75 32.51 15.12 -28.80
CA ALA A 75 31.16 14.75 -28.37
C ALA A 75 30.43 15.92 -27.69
N ARG A 76 29.22 16.25 -28.17
CA ARG A 76 28.33 17.30 -27.59
C ARG A 76 27.17 16.61 -26.87
N LEU A 77 27.21 16.62 -25.55
CA LEU A 77 26.29 15.86 -24.70
C LEU A 77 25.40 16.79 -23.89
N ALA A 78 24.09 16.76 -24.16
CA ALA A 78 23.07 17.38 -23.33
C ALA A 78 22.54 16.35 -22.33
N LEU A 79 22.82 16.53 -21.04
CA LEU A 79 22.41 15.61 -19.99
C LEU A 79 21.22 16.17 -19.24
N LEU A 80 20.05 15.55 -19.42
CA LEU A 80 18.80 15.97 -18.77
C LEU A 80 18.58 15.17 -17.49
N GLY A 81 18.45 15.88 -16.37
CA GLY A 81 18.02 15.36 -15.08
C GLY A 81 17.00 16.27 -14.41
N ARG A 82 16.52 15.92 -13.21
CA ARG A 82 15.56 16.75 -12.44
C ARG A 82 16.24 17.71 -11.46
N THR A 83 17.50 17.46 -11.11
CA THR A 83 18.24 18.26 -10.13
C THR A 83 18.94 19.41 -10.84
N PRO A 84 18.63 20.67 -10.50
CA PRO A 84 19.33 21.83 -11.05
C PRO A 84 20.78 21.85 -10.58
N LEU A 85 21.69 22.06 -11.53
CA LEU A 85 23.11 22.31 -11.25
C LEU A 85 23.37 23.82 -11.34
N PRO A 86 24.13 24.40 -10.39
CA PRO A 86 24.43 25.82 -10.41
C PRO A 86 25.33 26.18 -11.60
N GLU A 87 25.37 27.47 -11.95
CA GLU A 87 26.29 28.00 -12.96
C GLU A 87 27.76 27.76 -12.58
N ARG A 88 28.63 27.64 -13.59
CA ARG A 88 30.03 27.17 -13.43
C ARG A 88 30.83 27.99 -12.43
N GLU A 89 30.60 29.30 -12.38
CA GLU A 89 31.27 30.24 -11.48
C GLU A 89 31.00 29.93 -10.00
N ALA A 90 29.86 29.28 -9.70
CA ALA A 90 29.45 28.98 -8.33
C ALA A 90 29.97 27.62 -7.82
N TRP A 91 30.68 26.83 -8.64
CA TRP A 91 31.07 25.46 -8.30
C TRP A 91 32.13 25.36 -7.20
N GLU A 92 32.95 26.40 -7.03
CA GLU A 92 34.07 26.39 -6.08
C GLU A 92 33.56 26.43 -4.62
N GLY A 93 34.10 25.55 -3.76
CA GLY A 93 33.76 25.52 -2.34
C GLY A 93 32.31 25.11 -2.00
N LEU A 94 31.55 24.47 -2.90
CA LEU A 94 30.17 24.02 -2.62
C LEU A 94 30.10 22.93 -1.53
N GLU A 95 31.03 21.98 -1.52
CA GLU A 95 31.09 20.93 -0.49
C GLU A 95 31.28 21.53 0.91
N ALA A 96 32.20 22.50 1.04
CA ALA A 96 32.45 23.21 2.29
C ALA A 96 31.25 24.05 2.76
N ARG A 97 30.33 24.41 1.84
CA ARG A 97 29.09 25.16 2.12
C ARG A 97 27.88 24.25 2.37
N GLY A 98 28.07 22.93 2.42
CA GLY A 98 26.99 21.98 2.71
C GLY A 98 25.97 21.81 1.58
N ALA A 99 26.40 21.91 0.32
CA ALA A 99 25.52 21.70 -0.84
C ALA A 99 24.93 20.27 -0.88
N ASP A 100 23.77 20.13 -1.54
CA ASP A 100 23.09 18.83 -1.72
C ASP A 100 24.06 17.78 -2.35
N PRO A 101 24.21 16.58 -1.76
CA PRO A 101 25.04 15.51 -2.30
C PRO A 101 24.73 15.13 -3.76
N ARG A 102 23.49 15.30 -4.22
CA ARG A 102 23.07 15.08 -5.62
C ARG A 102 23.70 16.12 -6.55
N VAL A 103 23.74 17.38 -6.11
CA VAL A 103 24.40 18.46 -6.85
C VAL A 103 25.90 18.20 -6.94
N ILE A 104 26.55 17.88 -5.82
CA ILE A 104 28.00 17.55 -5.77
C ILE A 104 28.33 16.41 -6.74
N ARG A 105 27.53 15.33 -6.73
CA ARG A 105 27.69 14.19 -7.64
C ARG A 105 27.50 14.60 -9.11
N GLY A 106 26.47 15.38 -9.42
CA GLY A 106 26.21 15.87 -10.77
C GLY A 106 27.35 16.72 -11.31
N LEU A 107 27.93 17.61 -10.49
CA LEU A 107 29.11 18.39 -10.87
C LEU A 107 30.34 17.51 -11.12
N GLY A 108 30.54 16.49 -10.28
CA GLY A 108 31.60 15.49 -10.47
C GLY A 108 31.48 14.76 -11.82
N VAL A 109 30.26 14.36 -12.19
CA VAL A 109 29.96 13.73 -13.48
C VAL A 109 30.30 14.66 -14.65
N VAL A 110 29.86 15.93 -14.59
CA VAL A 110 30.14 16.89 -15.67
C VAL A 110 31.66 17.06 -15.85
N ARG A 111 32.40 17.26 -14.75
CA ARG A 111 33.87 17.37 -14.80
C ARG A 111 34.54 16.11 -15.35
N GLU A 112 34.05 14.93 -14.98
CA GLU A 112 34.56 13.65 -15.47
C GLU A 112 34.43 13.53 -16.99
N LEU A 113 33.26 13.86 -17.53
CA LEU A 113 32.96 13.77 -18.96
C LEU A 113 33.74 14.81 -19.78
N GLU A 114 33.89 16.03 -19.24
CA GLU A 114 34.70 17.07 -19.85
C GLU A 114 36.18 16.73 -19.89
N ALA A 115 36.70 16.10 -18.82
CA ALA A 115 38.07 15.61 -18.79
C ALA A 115 38.35 14.53 -19.85
N ARG A 116 37.30 13.86 -20.34
CA ARG A 116 37.37 12.89 -21.46
C ARG A 116 37.29 13.55 -22.84
N GLY A 117 37.09 14.87 -22.91
CA GLY A 117 37.07 15.65 -24.14
C GLY A 117 35.68 15.95 -24.70
N ALA A 118 34.61 15.65 -23.95
CA ALA A 118 33.25 16.01 -24.33
C ALA A 118 32.90 17.45 -23.93
N GLN A 119 32.03 18.09 -24.71
CA GLN A 119 31.32 19.29 -24.30
C GLN A 119 30.02 18.86 -23.65
N VAL A 120 29.79 19.28 -22.40
CA VAL A 120 28.64 18.81 -21.61
C VAL A 120 27.76 19.99 -21.21
N LEU A 121 26.47 19.87 -21.54
CA LEU A 121 25.43 20.80 -21.14
C LEU A 121 24.49 20.09 -20.14
N PRO A 122 24.65 20.30 -18.84
CA PRO A 122 23.70 19.82 -17.85
C PRO A 122 22.39 20.62 -17.93
N LEU A 123 21.26 19.93 -17.93
CA LEU A 123 19.92 20.52 -18.02
C LEU A 123 19.02 19.95 -16.92
N ALA A 124 18.19 20.83 -16.36
CA ALA A 124 17.21 20.48 -15.33
C ALA A 124 15.79 20.62 -15.88
N ALA A 125 15.15 19.50 -16.16
CA ALA A 125 13.74 19.45 -16.54
C ALA A 125 13.15 18.08 -16.19
N ASP A 126 11.86 18.07 -15.86
CA ASP A 126 11.07 16.84 -15.93
C ASP A 126 10.72 16.59 -17.41
N VAL A 127 11.00 15.38 -17.92
CA VAL A 127 10.70 15.03 -19.32
C VAL A 127 9.21 15.04 -19.64
N THR A 128 8.35 14.99 -18.61
CA THR A 128 6.89 15.01 -18.73
C THR A 128 6.30 16.42 -18.77
N ASP A 129 7.14 17.43 -18.50
CA ASP A 129 6.81 18.85 -18.57
C ASP A 129 7.26 19.41 -19.93
N GLU A 130 6.29 19.78 -20.75
CA GLU A 130 6.51 20.26 -22.12
C GLU A 130 7.16 21.64 -22.15
N GLU A 131 6.84 22.52 -21.21
CA GLU A 131 7.41 23.86 -21.16
C GLU A 131 8.88 23.79 -20.74
N ALA A 132 9.17 23.02 -19.68
CA ALA A 132 10.53 22.80 -19.22
C ALA A 132 11.41 22.10 -20.27
N LEU A 133 10.87 21.10 -20.99
CA LEU A 133 11.60 20.42 -22.05
C LEU A 133 11.79 21.30 -23.29
N THR A 134 10.83 22.17 -23.61
CA THR A 134 10.98 23.18 -24.67
C THR A 134 12.10 24.16 -24.35
N ALA A 135 12.14 24.67 -23.11
CA ALA A 135 13.23 25.52 -22.66
C ALA A 135 14.59 24.81 -22.71
N ALA A 136 14.64 23.53 -22.34
CA ALA A 136 15.84 22.70 -22.44
C ALA A 136 16.29 22.53 -23.90
N ARG A 137 15.38 22.25 -24.85
CA ARG A 137 15.67 22.19 -26.29
C ARG A 137 16.25 23.50 -26.79
N ASP A 138 15.62 24.62 -26.47
CA ASP A 138 16.04 25.93 -26.95
C ASP A 138 17.43 26.29 -26.42
N ARG A 139 17.72 25.91 -25.17
CA ARG A 139 19.06 26.04 -24.59
C ARG A 139 20.09 25.14 -25.28
N ILE A 140 19.75 23.91 -25.63
CA ILE A 140 20.64 23.04 -26.41
C ILE A 140 20.93 23.68 -27.77
N ARG A 141 19.90 24.20 -28.43
CA ARG A 141 20.01 24.85 -29.73
C ARG A 141 20.94 26.06 -29.70
N GLU A 142 20.85 26.86 -28.65
CA GLU A 142 21.72 28.01 -28.44
C GLU A 142 23.20 27.61 -28.26
N VAL A 143 23.47 26.55 -27.51
CA VAL A 143 24.83 26.17 -27.11
C VAL A 143 25.49 25.20 -28.10
N PHE A 144 24.76 24.20 -28.59
CA PHE A 144 25.27 23.12 -29.43
C PHE A 144 24.66 23.06 -30.82
N GLY A 145 23.54 23.74 -31.09
CA GLY A 145 22.77 23.60 -32.33
C GLY A 145 21.67 22.53 -32.22
N GLU A 146 21.13 22.11 -33.37
CA GLU A 146 20.02 21.15 -33.41
C GLU A 146 20.40 19.80 -32.78
N VAL A 147 19.43 19.12 -32.17
CA VAL A 147 19.63 17.79 -31.59
C VAL A 147 19.59 16.73 -32.69
N ASP A 148 20.69 16.03 -32.89
CA ASP A 148 20.82 14.97 -33.89
C ASP A 148 20.30 13.61 -33.38
N VAL A 149 20.49 13.34 -32.09
CA VAL A 149 20.17 12.07 -31.45
C VAL A 149 19.51 12.30 -30.09
N VAL A 150 18.39 11.63 -29.86
CA VAL A 150 17.76 11.53 -28.54
C VAL A 150 17.91 10.10 -28.02
N ILE A 151 18.47 9.96 -26.83
CA ILE A 151 18.52 8.71 -26.06
C ILE A 151 17.60 8.87 -24.86
N HIS A 152 16.44 8.23 -24.92
CA HIS A 152 15.45 8.28 -23.86
C HIS A 152 15.68 7.15 -22.85
N ALA A 153 16.55 7.40 -21.87
CA ALA A 153 16.88 6.47 -20.78
C ALA A 153 16.21 6.82 -19.43
N ALA A 154 15.27 7.78 -19.41
CA ALA A 154 14.54 8.11 -18.20
C ALA A 154 13.56 6.98 -17.83
N GLY A 155 13.50 6.66 -16.54
CA GLY A 155 12.64 5.62 -16.03
C GLY A 155 12.66 5.59 -14.51
N VAL A 156 11.58 5.07 -13.94
CA VAL A 156 11.43 4.79 -12.51
C VAL A 156 10.93 3.35 -12.42
N LEU A 157 11.37 2.63 -11.39
CA LEU A 157 10.94 1.28 -11.08
C LEU A 157 10.39 1.29 -9.64
N ASP A 158 9.19 0.74 -9.44
CA ASP A 158 8.51 0.69 -8.15
C ASP A 158 7.75 -0.65 -8.06
N ASP A 159 8.49 -1.75 -7.84
CA ASP A 159 7.93 -3.11 -7.92
C ASP A 159 6.89 -3.35 -6.81
N ALA A 160 5.63 -3.49 -7.20
CA ALA A 160 4.51 -3.72 -6.30
C ALA A 160 3.50 -4.70 -6.91
N LEU A 161 2.84 -5.52 -6.09
CA LEU A 161 1.72 -6.34 -6.57
C LEU A 161 0.54 -5.44 -6.92
N VAL A 162 -0.20 -5.78 -7.97
CA VAL A 162 -1.37 -5.01 -8.44
C VAL A 162 -2.32 -4.57 -7.29
N PRO A 163 -2.65 -5.43 -6.29
CA PRO A 163 -3.57 -5.04 -5.21
C PRO A 163 -3.05 -3.96 -4.25
N VAL A 164 -1.73 -3.74 -4.19
CA VAL A 164 -1.10 -2.75 -3.29
C VAL A 164 -0.51 -1.56 -4.06
N THR A 165 -0.57 -1.58 -5.39
CA THR A 165 -0.12 -0.47 -6.23
C THR A 165 -1.20 0.62 -6.24
N THR A 166 -0.85 1.81 -5.74
CA THR A 166 -1.75 2.98 -5.84
C THR A 166 -1.69 3.59 -7.24
N GLU A 167 -2.75 4.29 -7.65
CA GLU A 167 -2.76 5.05 -8.91
C GLU A 167 -1.61 6.06 -8.97
N ALA A 168 -1.31 6.74 -7.86
CA ALA A 168 -0.19 7.67 -7.76
C ALA A 168 1.15 6.95 -8.00
N ALA A 169 1.36 5.77 -7.41
CA ALA A 169 2.58 4.99 -7.60
C ALA A 169 2.74 4.53 -9.06
N ALA A 170 1.70 3.92 -9.64
CA ALA A 170 1.68 3.52 -11.05
C ALA A 170 1.90 4.73 -11.98
N GLY A 171 1.28 5.87 -11.68
CA GLY A 171 1.45 7.12 -12.40
C GLY A 171 2.91 7.58 -12.45
N ARG A 172 3.64 7.49 -11.33
CA ARG A 172 5.08 7.84 -11.28
C ARG A 172 5.94 6.94 -12.15
N VAL A 173 5.61 5.64 -12.24
CA VAL A 173 6.36 4.66 -13.06
C VAL A 173 6.07 4.83 -14.55
N LEU A 174 4.79 5.04 -14.90
CA LEU A 174 4.35 5.24 -16.28
C LEU A 174 4.83 6.57 -16.85
N ALA A 175 4.74 7.65 -16.08
CA ALA A 175 4.94 9.04 -16.53
C ALA A 175 6.21 9.27 -17.36
N PRO A 176 7.43 8.90 -16.92
CA PRO A 176 8.66 9.22 -17.67
C PRO A 176 8.72 8.55 -19.04
N LYS A 177 8.18 7.33 -19.19
CA LYS A 177 8.22 6.56 -20.45
C LYS A 177 7.02 6.83 -21.34
N VAL A 178 5.83 7.00 -20.76
CA VAL A 178 4.60 7.24 -21.52
C VAL A 178 4.50 8.72 -21.89
N ARG A 179 4.13 9.57 -20.92
CA ARG A 179 3.98 11.01 -21.13
C ARG A 179 5.29 11.66 -21.59
N GLY A 180 6.43 11.23 -21.04
CA GLY A 180 7.73 11.76 -21.43
C GLY A 180 8.06 11.51 -22.91
N THR A 181 7.72 10.35 -23.46
CA THR A 181 7.91 10.07 -24.89
C THR A 181 6.99 10.92 -25.76
N GLU A 182 5.72 11.10 -25.36
CA GLU A 182 4.79 11.97 -26.08
C GLU A 182 5.29 13.42 -26.13
N VAL A 183 5.79 13.93 -25.01
CA VAL A 183 6.35 15.28 -24.91
C VAL A 183 7.61 15.41 -25.77
N LEU A 184 8.52 14.42 -25.73
CA LEU A 184 9.70 14.38 -26.60
C LEU A 184 9.31 14.44 -28.08
N GLU A 185 8.32 13.66 -28.52
CA GLU A 185 7.85 13.67 -29.91
C GLU A 185 7.21 15.01 -30.32
N ARG A 186 6.59 15.76 -29.39
CA ARG A 186 6.05 17.10 -29.67
C ARG A 186 7.16 18.14 -29.76
N VAL A 187 8.06 18.16 -28.77
CA VAL A 187 9.11 19.17 -28.64
C VAL A 187 10.16 19.05 -29.75
N PHE A 188 10.50 17.83 -30.16
CA PHE A 188 11.52 17.55 -31.18
C PHE A 188 10.93 17.13 -32.53
N ARG A 189 9.76 17.67 -32.89
CA ARG A 189 9.12 17.36 -34.18
C ARG A 189 9.76 18.08 -35.36
N ASP A 190 10.18 19.33 -35.16
CA ASP A 190 10.67 20.21 -36.23
C ASP A 190 11.82 21.13 -35.74
N PRO A 191 13.07 20.89 -36.16
CA PRO A 191 13.49 19.74 -36.96
C PRO A 191 13.49 18.44 -36.13
N ALA A 192 13.17 17.33 -36.78
CA ALA A 192 13.21 16.01 -36.16
C ALA A 192 14.66 15.49 -36.05
N PRO A 193 15.07 14.90 -34.90
CA PRO A 193 16.37 14.24 -34.76
C PRO A 193 16.56 13.13 -35.79
N ALA A 194 17.80 12.81 -36.19
CA ALA A 194 18.06 11.68 -37.08
C ALA A 194 17.72 10.33 -36.42
N ARG A 195 17.91 10.23 -35.09
CA ARG A 195 17.68 9.02 -34.30
C ARG A 195 16.99 9.34 -32.98
N ILE A 196 16.01 8.52 -32.61
CA ILE A 196 15.44 8.48 -31.26
C ILE A 196 15.53 7.03 -30.78
N LEU A 197 16.32 6.80 -29.73
CA LEU A 197 16.46 5.50 -29.09
C LEU A 197 15.63 5.48 -27.79
N LEU A 198 14.59 4.65 -27.75
CA LEU A 198 13.76 4.44 -26.57
C LEU A 198 14.31 3.26 -25.78
N PHE A 199 14.77 3.50 -24.56
CA PHE A 199 15.26 2.41 -23.70
C PHE A 199 14.08 1.70 -23.07
N SER A 200 13.69 0.59 -23.68
CA SER A 200 12.67 -0.34 -23.20
C SER A 200 13.29 -1.44 -22.34
N SER A 201 12.51 -2.44 -21.96
CA SER A 201 12.91 -3.55 -21.10
C SER A 201 12.33 -4.86 -21.61
N VAL A 202 13.08 -5.96 -21.45
CA VAL A 202 12.53 -7.31 -21.73
C VAL A 202 11.33 -7.65 -20.84
N SER A 203 11.11 -6.90 -19.74
CA SER A 203 9.93 -7.06 -18.89
C SER A 203 8.62 -6.81 -19.63
N ALA A 204 8.60 -5.98 -20.68
CA ALA A 204 7.44 -5.77 -21.53
C ALA A 204 6.99 -7.07 -22.23
N GLU A 205 7.95 -7.97 -22.52
CA GLU A 205 7.70 -9.24 -23.18
C GLU A 205 7.58 -10.40 -22.18
N ALA A 206 8.33 -10.36 -21.08
CA ALA A 206 8.39 -11.42 -20.08
C ALA A 206 7.25 -11.36 -19.06
N GLY A 207 6.73 -10.18 -18.70
CA GLY A 207 5.68 -10.03 -17.68
C GLY A 207 6.20 -10.41 -16.29
N LEU A 208 7.19 -9.66 -15.78
CA LEU A 208 7.78 -9.94 -14.47
C LEU A 208 6.77 -9.63 -13.34
N PRO A 209 6.73 -10.45 -12.26
CA PRO A 209 5.83 -10.22 -11.13
C PRO A 209 6.01 -8.82 -10.60
N GLY A 210 4.90 -8.21 -10.19
CA GLY A 210 4.82 -6.86 -9.61
C GLY A 210 5.48 -5.72 -10.41
N GLN A 211 5.73 -5.93 -11.70
CA GLN A 211 6.21 -4.89 -12.62
C GLN A 211 5.16 -4.56 -13.66
N VAL A 212 3.87 -4.61 -13.29
CA VAL A 212 2.78 -4.44 -14.24
C VAL A 212 2.84 -3.06 -14.92
N ASP A 213 2.98 -2.01 -14.13
CA ASP A 213 3.13 -0.62 -14.55
C ASP A 213 4.42 -0.40 -15.35
N TYR A 214 5.56 -0.91 -14.88
CA TYR A 214 6.84 -0.80 -15.57
C TYR A 214 6.83 -1.58 -16.90
N ALA A 215 6.29 -2.79 -16.94
CA ALA A 215 6.12 -3.57 -18.16
C ALA A 215 5.20 -2.85 -19.15
N SER A 216 4.06 -2.31 -18.69
CA SER A 216 3.16 -1.48 -19.51
C SER A 216 3.85 -0.23 -20.06
N ALA A 217 4.64 0.47 -19.24
CA ALA A 217 5.40 1.65 -19.65
C ALA A 217 6.38 1.34 -20.79
N ASN A 218 7.05 0.19 -20.72
CA ASN A 218 8.01 -0.25 -21.75
C ASN A 218 7.28 -0.80 -22.99
N ALA A 219 6.17 -1.53 -22.83
CA ALA A 219 5.33 -1.97 -23.93
C ALA A 219 4.78 -0.78 -24.74
N PHE A 220 4.48 0.35 -24.08
CA PHE A 220 4.13 1.60 -24.76
C PHE A 220 5.27 2.11 -25.64
N LEU A 221 6.52 2.15 -25.16
CA LEU A 221 7.68 2.54 -25.97
C LEU A 221 7.83 1.65 -27.21
N ASP A 222 7.64 0.34 -27.05
CA ASP A 222 7.74 -0.64 -28.12
C ASP A 222 6.65 -0.42 -29.18
N ALA A 223 5.41 -0.15 -28.72
CA ALA A 223 4.28 0.18 -29.59
C ALA A 223 4.50 1.50 -30.35
N VAL A 224 5.01 2.54 -29.69
CA VAL A 224 5.36 3.82 -30.33
C VAL A 224 6.36 3.59 -31.45
N ALA A 225 7.48 2.93 -31.18
CA ALA A 225 8.51 2.70 -32.20
C ALA A 225 7.98 1.89 -33.41
N ARG A 226 7.17 0.85 -33.16
CA ARG A 226 6.51 0.05 -34.22
C ARG A 226 5.52 0.88 -35.04
N SER A 227 4.71 1.72 -34.40
CA SER A 227 3.73 2.58 -35.08
C SER A 227 4.40 3.60 -36.01
N ARG A 228 5.54 4.15 -35.60
CA ARG A 228 6.33 5.11 -36.39
C ARG A 228 7.07 4.45 -37.54
N PHE A 229 7.40 3.16 -37.42
CA PHE A 229 8.07 2.39 -38.47
C PHE A 229 7.17 2.15 -39.70
N GLY A 230 5.88 1.91 -39.50
CA GLY A 230 4.92 1.60 -40.57
C GLY A 230 4.44 2.81 -41.38
N ALA A 231 4.68 4.04 -40.91
CA ALA A 231 4.03 5.24 -41.46
C ALA A 231 4.69 5.82 -42.73
N GLY A 232 5.84 5.30 -43.18
CA GLY A 232 6.56 5.85 -44.36
C GLY A 232 6.94 7.34 -44.24
N ALA A 233 6.84 7.92 -43.04
CA ALA A 233 6.94 9.35 -42.82
C ALA A 233 8.40 9.83 -42.92
N PRO A 234 8.68 10.93 -43.65
CA PRO A 234 9.93 11.65 -43.54
C PRO A 234 10.05 12.21 -42.11
N GLY A 235 11.06 11.76 -41.34
CA GLY A 235 11.24 12.18 -39.95
C GLY A 235 12.22 11.30 -39.19
N ALA A 236 12.30 11.52 -37.86
CA ALA A 236 13.19 10.79 -36.97
C ALA A 236 12.98 9.28 -37.04
N ARG A 237 14.08 8.51 -37.08
CA ARG A 237 13.99 7.06 -36.93
C ARG A 237 13.92 6.70 -35.45
N VAL A 238 12.77 6.20 -35.03
CA VAL A 238 12.51 5.75 -33.65
C VAL A 238 12.77 4.25 -33.54
N THR A 239 13.65 3.86 -32.63
CA THR A 239 13.94 2.46 -32.31
C THR A 239 13.77 2.25 -30.81
N SER A 240 12.95 1.27 -30.43
CA SER A 240 12.87 0.78 -29.06
C SER A 240 13.84 -0.38 -28.85
N VAL A 241 14.49 -0.41 -27.70
CA VAL A 241 15.43 -1.48 -27.35
C VAL A 241 15.00 -2.09 -26.02
N GLY A 242 14.47 -3.31 -26.05
CA GLY A 242 14.12 -4.07 -24.86
C GLY A 242 15.35 -4.70 -24.23
N TRP A 243 15.90 -4.01 -23.23
CA TRP A 243 17.13 -4.43 -22.55
C TRP A 243 16.86 -5.48 -21.48
N SER A 244 17.72 -6.50 -21.42
CA SER A 244 17.88 -7.31 -20.20
C SER A 244 18.56 -6.47 -19.11
N ALA A 245 18.48 -6.92 -17.85
CA ALA A 245 19.21 -6.29 -16.74
C ALA A 245 20.69 -6.16 -17.09
N TRP A 246 21.27 -4.97 -16.86
CA TRP A 246 22.71 -4.72 -17.05
C TRP A 246 23.43 -5.20 -15.79
N SER A 247 24.53 -5.94 -15.93
CA SER A 247 25.17 -6.63 -14.79
C SER A 247 25.95 -5.70 -13.86
N GLU A 248 26.31 -4.49 -14.31
CA GLU A 248 27.21 -3.58 -13.57
C GLU A 248 26.57 -2.21 -13.26
N THR A 249 25.44 -1.87 -13.91
CA THR A 249 24.80 -0.55 -13.82
C THR A 249 23.28 -0.63 -13.99
N GLY A 250 22.55 0.45 -13.69
CA GLY A 250 21.11 0.57 -13.90
C GLY A 250 20.22 0.01 -12.79
N MET A 251 18.91 0.08 -13.01
CA MET A 251 17.87 -0.16 -11.99
C MET A 251 17.85 -1.59 -11.41
N ALA A 252 18.52 -2.56 -12.03
CA ALA A 252 18.65 -3.92 -11.52
C ALA A 252 19.84 -4.10 -10.55
N VAL A 253 20.81 -3.19 -10.59
CA VAL A 253 22.02 -3.19 -9.74
C VAL A 253 21.93 -2.12 -8.65
N ASP A 254 21.16 -1.05 -8.86
CA ASP A 254 20.88 -0.02 -7.87
C ASP A 254 20.26 -0.54 -6.55
N PRO A 255 19.39 -1.59 -6.53
CA PRO A 255 18.93 -2.21 -5.30
C PRO A 255 20.03 -2.95 -4.52
N VAL A 256 21.15 -3.31 -5.17
CA VAL A 256 22.31 -3.96 -4.53
C VAL A 256 23.41 -2.95 -4.19
N LYS A 257 23.51 -1.84 -4.95
CA LYS A 257 24.39 -0.69 -4.64
C LYS A 257 23.77 0.30 -3.65
N GLY A 258 22.48 0.16 -3.36
CA GLY A 258 21.74 0.84 -2.31
C GLY A 258 22.10 0.40 -0.89
N LEU A 259 23.39 0.19 -0.60
CA LEU A 259 23.93 0.51 0.72
C LEU A 259 23.95 2.05 0.84
N GLY A 260 22.78 2.66 0.77
CA GLY A 260 22.63 4.05 1.17
C GLY A 260 22.97 4.07 2.65
N ALA A 261 24.16 4.54 2.99
CA ALA A 261 24.46 4.90 4.36
C ALA A 261 23.30 5.77 4.83
N TRP A 262 22.64 5.36 5.93
CA TRP A 262 21.57 6.14 6.51
C TRP A 262 22.06 7.59 6.62
N PRO A 263 21.37 8.57 6.02
CA PRO A 263 21.80 9.96 6.09
C PRO A 263 21.96 10.33 7.57
N PRO A 264 22.86 11.24 7.96
CA PRO A 264 22.96 11.64 9.36
C PRO A 264 21.57 12.02 9.89
N LEU A 265 21.15 11.44 11.03
CA LEU A 265 19.92 11.87 11.72
C LEU A 265 19.96 13.36 12.07
N GLN A 266 21.17 13.93 12.13
CA GLN A 266 21.43 15.31 12.54
C GLN A 266 21.73 16.17 11.31
N GLY A 267 21.12 17.35 11.26
CA GLY A 267 21.27 18.30 10.17
C GLY A 267 20.70 19.67 10.55
N PRO A 268 20.67 20.63 9.62
CA PRO A 268 20.12 21.97 9.89
C PRO A 268 18.66 21.93 10.37
N GLU A 269 17.88 20.94 9.93
CA GLU A 269 16.48 20.74 10.31
C GLU A 269 16.29 19.84 11.54
N TRP A 270 17.26 18.95 11.82
CA TRP A 270 17.11 17.87 12.81
C TRP A 270 18.12 18.01 13.95
N ARG A 271 17.61 18.19 15.17
CA ARG A 271 18.38 18.33 16.41
C ARG A 271 18.39 17.03 17.17
N ARG A 272 19.54 16.65 17.73
CA ARG A 272 19.67 15.44 18.54
C ARG A 272 18.68 15.47 19.72
N ALA A 273 17.93 14.38 19.89
CA ALA A 273 17.04 14.21 21.03
C ALA A 273 17.84 14.06 22.33
N ARG A 274 17.29 14.57 23.44
CA ARG A 274 17.88 14.47 24.78
C ARG A 274 17.37 13.25 25.55
N GLU A 275 16.17 12.79 25.24
CA GLU A 275 15.56 11.63 25.86
C GLU A 275 16.43 10.36 25.66
N PRO A 276 16.82 9.64 26.74
CA PRO A 276 17.77 8.52 26.67
C PRO A 276 17.25 7.31 25.90
N VAL A 277 15.94 7.25 25.67
CA VAL A 277 15.27 6.10 25.03
C VAL A 277 15.55 6.01 23.53
N PHE A 278 16.25 6.98 22.94
CA PHE A 278 16.38 7.07 21.49
C PHE A 278 17.79 7.36 20.96
N ASP A 279 18.19 6.61 19.93
CA ASP A 279 19.06 7.16 18.87
C ASP A 279 18.18 8.01 17.93
N ALA A 280 17.85 9.23 18.36
CA ALA A 280 16.88 10.09 17.67
C ALA A 280 17.32 11.53 17.42
N ALA A 281 16.58 12.14 16.50
CA ALA A 281 16.54 13.58 16.32
C ALA A 281 15.08 14.06 16.22
N HIS A 282 14.84 15.32 16.59
CA HIS A 282 13.58 16.01 16.38
C HIS A 282 13.75 17.21 15.45
N ASP A 283 12.69 17.64 14.79
CA ASP A 283 12.68 18.87 13.99
C ASP A 283 11.79 19.97 14.60
N ALA A 284 11.75 21.13 13.94
CA ALA A 284 10.91 22.26 14.36
C ALA A 284 9.40 21.99 14.19
N ALA A 285 9.02 21.00 13.38
CA ALA A 285 7.63 20.60 13.10
C ALA A 285 7.15 19.48 14.02
N ALA A 286 7.78 19.31 15.19
CA ALA A 286 7.39 18.33 16.20
C ALA A 286 7.39 16.86 15.72
N ARG A 287 8.24 16.54 14.74
CA ARG A 287 8.51 15.16 14.34
C ARG A 287 9.71 14.63 15.10
N VAL A 288 9.64 13.38 15.54
CA VAL A 288 10.75 12.67 16.19
C VAL A 288 11.11 11.47 15.35
N ARG A 289 12.37 11.37 14.90
CA ARG A 289 12.88 10.21 14.17
C ARG A 289 13.76 9.37 15.07
N VAL A 290 13.52 8.06 15.07
CA VAL A 290 14.23 7.09 15.89
C VAL A 290 14.86 6.03 15.00
N ARG A 291 16.14 5.71 15.22
CA ARG A 291 16.76 4.53 14.63
C ARG A 291 16.69 3.34 15.57
N LEU A 292 16.20 2.24 15.01
CA LEU A 292 16.02 0.99 15.71
C LEU A 292 17.02 -0.04 15.19
N ARG A 293 17.79 -0.59 16.12
CA ARG A 293 18.77 -1.65 15.88
C ARG A 293 18.91 -2.48 17.14
N GLU A 294 19.13 -3.77 16.96
CA GLU A 294 19.58 -4.69 18.01
C GLU A 294 20.82 -4.14 18.76
N GLY A 295 20.84 -4.30 20.08
CA GLY A 295 21.89 -3.82 20.97
C GLY A 295 21.89 -2.30 21.21
N ARG A 296 20.95 -1.54 20.62
CA ARG A 296 20.76 -0.11 20.88
C ARG A 296 19.52 0.20 21.70
N LEU A 297 18.53 -0.69 21.67
CA LEU A 297 17.28 -0.54 22.40
C LEU A 297 16.90 -1.89 23.00
N TRP A 298 17.01 -1.99 24.33
CA TRP A 298 16.90 -3.26 25.06
C TRP A 298 15.57 -3.98 24.79
N MET A 299 14.48 -3.26 24.52
CA MET A 299 13.19 -3.92 24.25
C MET A 299 13.21 -4.74 22.96
N LEU A 300 14.06 -4.39 21.98
CA LEU A 300 14.27 -5.22 20.78
C LEU A 300 15.15 -6.43 21.06
N ASP A 301 16.03 -6.34 22.05
CA ASP A 301 16.89 -7.45 22.44
C ASP A 301 16.10 -8.54 23.17
N GLU A 302 15.08 -8.13 23.93
CA GLU A 302 14.29 -8.98 24.82
C GLU A 302 12.85 -9.26 24.36
N HIS A 303 12.33 -8.60 23.32
CA HIS A 303 11.00 -8.88 22.77
C HIS A 303 11.13 -9.37 21.32
N ARG A 304 11.12 -10.69 21.15
CA ARG A 304 11.37 -11.35 19.86
C ARG A 304 10.28 -12.35 19.51
N THR A 305 10.11 -12.58 18.21
CA THR A 305 9.37 -13.74 17.72
C THR A 305 10.06 -15.04 18.15
N ARG A 306 9.35 -16.17 18.10
CA ARG A 306 9.93 -17.50 18.36
C ARG A 306 11.11 -17.84 17.44
N GLU A 307 11.13 -17.31 16.23
CA GLU A 307 12.24 -17.44 15.26
C GLU A 307 13.43 -16.51 15.57
N GLY A 308 13.29 -15.64 16.57
CA GLY A 308 14.36 -14.77 17.07
C GLY A 308 14.39 -13.36 16.46
N THR A 309 13.38 -12.98 15.68
CA THR A 309 13.31 -11.64 15.05
C THR A 309 12.87 -10.59 16.08
N PRO A 310 13.66 -9.52 16.30
CA PRO A 310 13.26 -8.39 17.14
C PRO A 310 11.96 -7.73 16.68
N LEU A 311 11.08 -7.43 17.63
CA LEU A 311 9.76 -6.86 17.37
C LEU A 311 9.43 -5.78 18.40
N VAL A 312 8.96 -4.61 17.96
CA VAL A 312 8.48 -3.57 18.87
C VAL A 312 7.14 -4.01 19.50
N PRO A 313 7.03 -4.13 20.84
CA PRO A 313 5.77 -4.48 21.50
C PRO A 313 4.74 -3.34 21.41
N GLY A 314 3.45 -3.68 21.55
CA GLY A 314 2.35 -2.71 21.58
C GLY A 314 2.58 -1.60 22.63
N ALA A 315 2.92 -1.99 23.86
CA ALA A 315 3.28 -1.06 24.94
C ALA A 315 4.53 -0.22 24.62
N GLY A 316 5.43 -0.73 23.77
CA GLY A 316 6.61 -0.02 23.29
C GLY A 316 6.22 1.22 22.50
N TYR A 317 5.23 1.14 21.60
CA TYR A 317 4.75 2.30 20.85
C TYR A 317 4.21 3.40 21.76
N LEU A 318 3.46 3.04 22.81
CA LEU A 318 2.90 4.01 23.76
C LEU A 318 4.01 4.76 24.51
N GLU A 319 5.06 4.05 24.95
CA GLU A 319 6.22 4.69 25.58
C GLU A 319 7.03 5.54 24.60
N LEU A 320 7.18 5.13 23.33
CA LEU A 320 7.83 5.97 22.32
C LEU A 320 7.05 7.28 22.10
N VAL A 321 5.71 7.24 22.08
CA VAL A 321 4.86 8.44 21.97
C VAL A 321 5.01 9.33 23.20
N ALA A 322 4.98 8.77 24.41
CA ALA A 322 5.18 9.52 25.64
C ALA A 322 6.57 10.16 25.72
N ALA A 323 7.62 9.42 25.36
CA ALA A 323 8.98 9.93 25.31
C ALA A 323 9.16 11.01 24.25
N ALA A 324 8.53 10.88 23.07
CA ALA A 324 8.51 11.93 22.06
C ALA A 324 7.78 13.20 22.56
N ALA A 325 6.68 13.06 23.30
CA ALA A 325 5.98 14.18 23.90
C ALA A 325 6.84 14.92 24.95
N ARG A 326 7.60 14.17 25.78
CA ARG A 326 8.56 14.73 26.74
C ARG A 326 9.71 15.47 26.05
N GLU A 327 10.29 14.86 25.01
CA GLU A 327 11.39 15.45 24.22
C GLU A 327 10.99 16.80 23.63
N LEU A 328 9.74 16.93 23.19
CA LEU A 328 9.18 18.16 22.64
C LEU A 328 8.68 19.15 23.71
N GLY A 329 8.86 18.84 25.00
CA GLY A 329 8.45 19.68 26.13
C GLY A 329 6.93 19.78 26.30
N ARG A 330 6.18 18.79 25.82
CA ARG A 330 4.70 18.76 25.85
C ARG A 330 4.14 17.98 27.02
N LEU A 331 4.95 17.13 27.64
CA LEU A 331 4.58 16.29 28.77
C LEU A 331 5.58 16.51 29.91
N GLY A 332 5.13 17.08 31.03
CA GLY A 332 5.92 17.30 32.24
C GLY A 332 5.64 16.30 33.36
N GLU A 333 6.37 16.42 34.48
CA GLU A 333 6.28 15.50 35.63
C GLU A 333 4.90 15.50 36.32
N GLY A 334 4.15 16.59 36.26
CA GLY A 334 2.82 16.74 36.85
C GLY A 334 1.65 16.56 35.88
N ASP A 335 1.94 16.21 34.63
CA ASP A 335 0.92 16.09 33.59
C ASP A 335 0.49 14.63 33.40
N ALA A 336 -0.81 14.45 33.13
CA ALA A 336 -1.41 13.22 32.67
C ALA A 336 -1.40 13.15 31.14
N LEU A 337 -0.97 12.01 30.60
CA LEU A 337 -1.02 11.73 29.17
C LEU A 337 -2.26 10.88 28.89
N ARG A 338 -3.20 11.42 28.11
CA ARG A 338 -4.33 10.66 27.58
C ARG A 338 -4.08 10.34 26.12
N LEU A 339 -4.21 9.07 25.78
CA LEU A 339 -4.18 8.56 24.41
C LEU A 339 -5.55 7.95 24.12
N GLU A 340 -6.17 8.31 23.00
CA GLU A 340 -7.52 7.89 22.62
C GLU A 340 -7.49 7.30 21.21
N GLU A 341 -8.45 6.44 20.90
CA GLU A 341 -8.62 5.88 19.56
C GLU A 341 -7.31 5.29 18.99
N ILE A 342 -6.60 4.51 19.82
CA ILE A 342 -5.28 3.98 19.44
C ILE A 342 -5.48 2.70 18.63
N PHE A 343 -4.92 2.65 17.43
CA PHE A 343 -4.98 1.47 16.56
C PHE A 343 -3.59 0.96 16.24
N PHE A 344 -3.38 -0.35 16.43
CA PHE A 344 -2.18 -1.05 15.96
C PHE A 344 -2.46 -1.62 14.57
N LEU A 345 -1.91 -0.99 13.54
CA LEU A 345 -2.19 -1.31 12.14
C LEU A 345 -1.27 -2.41 11.60
N SER A 346 0.00 -2.38 12.00
CA SER A 346 0.97 -3.38 11.59
C SER A 346 2.15 -3.48 12.57
N PRO A 347 2.69 -4.68 12.82
CA PRO A 347 3.89 -4.86 13.64
C PRO A 347 5.12 -4.23 12.98
N PHE A 348 6.08 -3.80 13.80
CA PHE A 348 7.37 -3.27 13.33
C PHE A 348 8.51 -4.19 13.76
N ALA A 349 8.87 -5.11 12.86
CA ALA A 349 10.00 -6.00 13.03
C ALA A 349 11.32 -5.33 12.63
N VAL A 350 12.41 -5.66 13.33
CA VAL A 350 13.76 -5.16 13.05
C VAL A 350 14.69 -6.36 12.91
N PRO A 351 14.94 -6.87 11.68
CA PRO A 351 15.76 -8.05 11.48
C PRO A 351 17.15 -7.93 12.09
N VAL A 352 17.71 -9.07 12.50
CA VAL A 352 19.02 -9.16 13.14
C VAL A 352 20.10 -8.55 12.25
N GLY A 353 20.91 -7.65 12.81
CA GLY A 353 21.97 -6.95 12.09
C GLY A 353 21.53 -5.77 11.20
N GLU A 354 20.22 -5.56 11.04
CA GLU A 354 19.67 -4.43 10.29
C GLU A 354 19.44 -3.20 11.16
N THR A 355 19.32 -2.04 10.52
CA THR A 355 18.86 -0.80 11.14
C THR A 355 17.64 -0.35 10.39
N ARG A 356 16.56 -0.03 11.10
CA ARG A 356 15.33 0.55 10.54
C ARG A 356 15.06 1.90 11.19
N GLU A 357 14.20 2.70 10.57
CA GLU A 357 13.87 4.04 11.07
C GLU A 357 12.36 4.17 11.30
N MET A 358 12.00 4.81 12.42
CA MET A 358 10.64 5.21 12.73
C MET A 358 10.55 6.74 12.79
N GLU A 359 9.41 7.28 12.38
CA GLU A 359 9.06 8.70 12.51
C GLU A 359 7.75 8.81 13.29
N LEU A 360 7.83 9.45 14.45
CA LEU A 360 6.67 9.81 15.27
C LEU A 360 6.26 11.24 14.92
N ARG A 361 5.00 11.41 14.55
CA ARG A 361 4.40 12.71 14.27
C ARG A 361 3.39 13.00 15.37
N LEU A 362 3.64 14.03 16.17
CA LEU A 362 2.76 14.47 17.24
C LEU A 362 2.03 15.77 16.83
N PRO A 363 0.84 16.07 17.39
CA PRO A 363 0.00 17.20 16.94
C PRO A 363 0.66 18.56 17.15
N GLU A 364 0.48 19.53 16.27
CA GLU A 364 1.07 20.87 16.44
C GLU A 364 0.32 21.71 17.49
N GLY A 365 1.03 22.29 18.47
CA GLY A 365 0.48 23.16 19.51
C GLY A 365 -0.25 22.42 20.66
N GLY A 366 -0.06 22.87 21.90
CA GLY A 366 -0.89 22.53 23.07
C GLY A 366 -0.91 21.07 23.58
N GLY A 367 -0.32 20.10 22.88
CA GLY A 367 -0.28 18.70 23.31
C GLY A 367 -1.56 17.89 23.05
N GLN A 368 -2.54 18.46 22.33
CA GLN A 368 -3.79 17.81 21.94
C GLN A 368 -3.89 17.63 20.41
N GLY A 369 -4.32 16.44 19.96
CA GLY A 369 -4.59 16.16 18.54
C GLY A 369 -4.08 14.79 18.09
N GLU A 370 -4.06 14.57 16.78
CA GLU A 370 -3.70 13.29 16.18
C GLU A 370 -2.19 13.02 16.26
N PHE A 371 -1.82 11.78 16.58
CA PHE A 371 -0.47 11.27 16.45
C PHE A 371 -0.42 10.07 15.49
N THR A 372 0.71 9.92 14.80
CA THR A 372 1.00 8.76 13.95
C THR A 372 2.42 8.27 14.18
N VAL A 373 2.60 6.96 14.07
CA VAL A 373 3.90 6.30 14.12
C VAL A 373 4.13 5.59 12.80
N LEU A 374 5.15 6.06 12.08
CA LEU A 374 5.54 5.59 10.77
C LEU A 374 6.85 4.81 10.85
N GLY A 375 7.05 3.86 9.94
CA GLY A 375 8.23 3.01 9.88
C GLY A 375 8.69 2.76 8.45
N ARG A 376 10.00 2.54 8.27
CA ARG A 376 10.60 2.12 6.99
C ARG A 376 11.85 1.29 7.21
N GLY A 377 12.13 0.37 6.29
CA GLY A 377 13.30 -0.50 6.32
C GLY A 377 14.56 0.14 5.72
N ARG A 378 14.41 1.06 4.77
CA ARG A 378 15.53 1.74 4.09
C ARG A 378 15.32 3.25 3.89
N PRO A 379 16.39 4.04 3.65
CA PRO A 379 16.26 5.49 3.46
C PRO A 379 15.42 5.91 2.25
N ASP A 380 15.32 5.04 1.25
CA ASP A 380 14.61 5.23 -0.01
C ASP A 380 13.19 4.62 -0.03
N GLU A 381 12.83 3.85 0.99
CA GLU A 381 11.48 3.28 1.12
C GLU A 381 10.46 4.33 1.59
N GLU A 382 9.23 4.21 1.08
CA GLU A 382 8.09 4.99 1.57
C GLU A 382 7.77 4.62 3.03
N TRP A 383 7.24 5.60 3.76
CA TRP A 383 6.85 5.42 5.16
C TRP A 383 5.55 4.62 5.26
N THR A 384 5.57 3.58 6.08
CA THR A 384 4.40 2.75 6.39
C THR A 384 3.85 3.14 7.75
N GLU A 385 2.53 3.19 7.90
CA GLU A 385 1.88 3.50 9.18
C GLU A 385 1.70 2.24 10.03
N HIS A 386 2.17 2.31 11.27
CA HIS A 386 2.14 1.21 12.24
C HIS A 386 1.14 1.48 13.36
N VAL A 387 1.05 2.74 13.83
CA VAL A 387 0.13 3.15 14.88
C VAL A 387 -0.45 4.53 14.57
N ARG A 388 -1.72 4.71 14.89
CA ARG A 388 -2.41 6.01 14.88
C ARG A 388 -3.27 6.14 16.12
N GLY A 389 -3.44 7.36 16.59
CA GLY A 389 -4.45 7.70 17.59
C GLY A 389 -4.51 9.18 17.86
N ARG A 390 -5.19 9.57 18.92
CA ARG A 390 -5.24 10.93 19.45
C ARG A 390 -4.51 10.99 20.77
N MET A 391 -3.83 12.10 21.02
CA MET A 391 -3.23 12.38 22.31
C MET A 391 -3.78 13.68 22.87
N ALA A 392 -3.83 13.75 24.19
CA ALA A 392 -4.06 14.95 24.95
C ALA A 392 -3.13 14.95 26.18
N VAL A 393 -2.64 16.12 26.55
CA VAL A 393 -1.89 16.30 27.79
C VAL A 393 -2.65 17.29 28.66
N ASP A 394 -3.07 16.83 29.83
CA ASP A 394 -3.81 17.62 30.80
C ASP A 394 -3.04 17.63 32.14
N PRO A 395 -3.22 18.65 33.00
CA PRO A 395 -2.72 18.58 34.37
C PRO A 395 -3.25 17.31 35.06
N ALA A 396 -2.38 16.56 35.74
CA ALA A 396 -2.83 15.37 36.43
C ALA A 396 -3.87 15.76 37.51
N PRO A 397 -5.03 15.08 37.56
CA PRO A 397 -6.06 15.43 38.53
C PRO A 397 -5.54 15.29 39.97
N GLU A 398 -5.97 16.19 40.86
CA GLU A 398 -5.87 15.95 42.30
C GLU A 398 -6.75 14.73 42.60
N VAL A 399 -6.10 13.60 42.89
CA VAL A 399 -6.82 12.33 43.07
C VAL A 399 -7.65 12.41 44.36
N ASP A 400 -8.95 12.16 44.23
CA ASP A 400 -9.81 11.88 45.37
C ASP A 400 -9.39 10.54 45.98
N GLU A 401 -8.62 10.61 47.08
CA GLU A 401 -8.14 9.43 47.82
C GLU A 401 -9.27 8.52 48.32
N THR A 402 -10.53 8.98 48.28
CA THR A 402 -11.70 8.27 48.79
C THR A 402 -12.58 7.63 47.71
N ALA A 403 -12.36 7.92 46.42
CA ALA A 403 -13.27 7.46 45.35
C ALA A 403 -13.16 5.96 45.00
N HIS A 404 -12.16 5.25 45.54
CA HIS A 404 -11.92 3.84 45.27
C HIS A 404 -11.78 3.01 46.55
N GLU A 405 -12.70 3.22 47.50
CA GLU A 405 -13.02 2.22 48.52
C GLU A 405 -13.52 0.94 47.82
N GLY A 406 -12.67 -0.08 47.74
CA GLY A 406 -13.00 -1.38 47.13
C GLY A 406 -11.81 -2.13 46.50
N ALA A 407 -10.62 -1.53 46.47
CA ALA A 407 -9.38 -2.20 46.06
C ALA A 407 -8.56 -2.78 47.23
N GLY A 408 -9.07 -2.62 48.47
CA GLY A 408 -8.45 -3.17 49.68
C GLY A 408 -9.11 -4.50 50.07
N ASP A 409 -8.31 -5.55 50.16
CA ASP A 409 -8.52 -6.78 50.95
C ASP A 409 -9.97 -7.31 51.06
N ASP A 410 -10.74 -7.28 49.97
CA ASP A 410 -12.11 -7.81 49.94
C ASP A 410 -12.09 -9.34 49.80
N ASP A 411 -12.85 -10.02 50.66
CA ASP A 411 -13.02 -11.49 50.72
C ASP A 411 -13.58 -12.04 49.39
N GLY A 412 -12.73 -12.36 48.42
CA GLY A 412 -13.17 -12.92 47.14
C GLY A 412 -12.10 -13.27 46.09
N TRP A 413 -10.83 -12.93 46.34
CA TRP A 413 -9.73 -13.26 45.45
C TRP A 413 -9.21 -14.67 45.72
N THR A 414 -9.14 -15.50 44.68
CA THR A 414 -8.51 -16.82 44.73
C THR A 414 -7.11 -16.73 44.12
N PRO A 415 -6.04 -17.02 44.88
CA PRO A 415 -4.70 -17.14 44.32
C PRO A 415 -4.66 -18.23 43.25
N VAL A 416 -3.94 -17.99 42.16
CA VAL A 416 -3.71 -19.00 41.12
C VAL A 416 -2.38 -19.71 41.41
N ASP A 417 -2.45 -20.95 41.92
CA ASP A 417 -1.27 -21.75 42.27
C ASP A 417 -0.51 -22.24 41.02
N GLY A 418 0.63 -21.59 40.76
CA GLY A 418 1.61 -21.88 39.70
C GLY A 418 2.78 -20.87 39.67
N GLY A 419 2.86 -20.00 40.69
CA GLY A 419 3.64 -18.77 40.74
C GLY A 419 5.12 -18.96 41.07
N GLY A 420 5.92 -19.30 40.07
CA GLY A 420 7.35 -19.01 40.05
C GLY A 420 7.72 -18.43 38.69
N SER A 421 8.00 -17.12 38.62
CA SER A 421 8.47 -16.31 37.47
C SER A 421 7.86 -16.50 36.06
N ASN A 422 6.97 -17.47 35.84
CA ASN A 422 6.37 -17.93 34.58
C ASN A 422 4.96 -18.57 34.82
N GLY A 423 4.23 -18.10 35.84
CA GLY A 423 3.01 -18.74 36.36
C GLY A 423 1.69 -18.46 35.61
N GLY A 424 1.68 -17.58 34.60
CA GLY A 424 0.72 -17.67 33.51
C GLY A 424 1.42 -18.41 32.38
N ALA A 425 0.78 -19.37 31.70
CA ALA A 425 1.40 -20.11 30.60
C ALA A 425 2.26 -19.14 29.76
N PRO A 426 3.58 -19.39 29.61
CA PRO A 426 4.43 -18.46 28.88
C PRO A 426 3.78 -18.18 27.54
N ARG A 427 3.78 -16.92 27.08
CA ARG A 427 3.43 -16.58 25.70
C ARG A 427 4.32 -17.43 24.78
N GLN A 428 3.84 -18.61 24.38
CA GLN A 428 4.65 -19.65 23.72
C GLN A 428 5.08 -19.24 22.29
N ASP A 429 4.51 -18.13 21.83
CA ASP A 429 4.69 -17.46 20.56
C ASP A 429 5.86 -16.45 20.56
N LEU A 430 6.31 -15.96 21.72
CA LEU A 430 7.37 -14.96 21.83
C LEU A 430 8.56 -15.45 22.66
N ALA A 431 9.77 -15.09 22.21
CA ALA A 431 11.00 -15.24 22.98
C ALA A 431 11.23 -13.96 23.79
N LEU A 432 10.79 -14.00 25.05
CA LEU A 432 10.85 -12.87 25.98
C LEU A 432 12.08 -12.93 26.91
N GLY A 433 12.69 -11.78 27.17
CA GLY A 433 13.87 -11.63 28.03
C GLY A 433 13.56 -11.38 29.52
N PRO A 434 14.61 -11.23 30.35
CA PRO A 434 14.48 -11.14 31.82
C PRO A 434 13.56 -10.03 32.32
N ARG A 435 13.43 -8.90 31.62
CA ARG A 435 12.54 -7.81 32.02
C ARG A 435 11.06 -8.17 31.96
N TRP A 436 10.68 -9.16 31.16
CA TRP A 436 9.32 -9.70 31.08
C TRP A 436 9.04 -10.76 32.16
N SER A 437 10.06 -11.22 32.90
CA SER A 437 9.90 -12.05 34.10
C SER A 437 9.52 -11.20 35.33
N ASN A 438 8.42 -10.46 35.21
CA ASN A 438 8.03 -9.42 36.16
C ASN A 438 6.66 -9.66 36.84
N VAL A 439 6.08 -10.85 36.70
CA VAL A 439 4.84 -11.22 37.39
C VAL A 439 5.18 -11.84 38.74
N ALA A 440 4.84 -11.14 39.83
CA ALA A 440 5.08 -11.62 41.19
C ALA A 440 3.94 -12.51 41.69
N GLU A 441 2.69 -12.05 41.52
CA GLU A 441 1.50 -12.75 42.01
C GLU A 441 0.34 -12.60 41.01
N MET A 442 -0.53 -13.62 40.93
CA MET A 442 -1.79 -13.58 40.18
C MET A 442 -2.92 -14.12 41.07
N ALA A 443 -4.03 -13.40 41.09
CA ALA A 443 -5.27 -13.83 41.71
C ALA A 443 -6.44 -13.60 40.75
N VAL A 444 -7.48 -14.42 40.88
CA VAL A 444 -8.70 -14.32 40.08
C VAL A 444 -9.91 -14.16 40.98
N ARG A 445 -10.90 -13.41 40.50
CA ARG A 445 -12.21 -13.34 41.15
C ARG A 445 -13.23 -14.12 40.31
N PRO A 446 -13.90 -15.13 40.88
CA PRO A 446 -14.88 -15.92 40.13
C PRO A 446 -16.11 -15.08 39.76
N ASP A 447 -16.76 -15.45 38.67
CA ASP A 447 -18.04 -14.87 38.24
C ASP A 447 -19.20 -15.48 39.05
N PRO A 448 -19.94 -14.68 39.84
CA PRO A 448 -21.08 -15.18 40.62
C PRO A 448 -22.27 -15.66 39.77
N ALA A 449 -22.32 -15.37 38.47
CA ALA A 449 -23.44 -15.74 37.58
C ALA A 449 -23.21 -17.02 36.74
N GLY A 450 -22.01 -17.65 36.81
CA GLY A 450 -21.65 -18.77 35.95
C GLY A 450 -22.34 -20.09 36.28
N ASN A 451 -23.30 -20.51 35.45
CA ASN A 451 -23.77 -21.91 35.37
C ASN A 451 -22.71 -22.72 34.61
N GLY A 452 -21.77 -23.34 35.33
CA GLY A 452 -20.84 -24.34 34.78
C GLY A 452 -21.02 -25.69 35.46
N ASP A 453 -21.59 -26.64 34.73
CA ASP A 453 -21.64 -28.06 35.03
C ASP A 453 -20.23 -28.63 35.23
N GLY A 454 -20.05 -29.30 36.37
CA GLY A 454 -18.73 -29.53 36.96
C GLY A 454 -17.86 -30.51 36.19
N GLY A 455 -16.58 -30.16 36.04
CA GLY A 455 -15.55 -31.11 35.62
C GLY A 455 -14.20 -30.52 35.21
N GLY A 456 -13.44 -29.94 36.14
CA GLY A 456 -11.98 -29.79 36.03
C GLY A 456 -11.45 -28.54 35.29
N VAL A 457 -10.49 -27.87 35.93
CA VAL A 457 -9.64 -26.73 35.47
C VAL A 457 -10.43 -25.53 34.89
N LEU A 458 -10.53 -24.47 35.70
CA LEU A 458 -11.00 -23.11 35.40
C LEU A 458 -11.31 -22.82 33.91
N ALA A 459 -12.55 -23.06 33.47
CA ALA A 459 -13.03 -22.55 32.21
C ALA A 459 -13.08 -21.01 32.27
N ALA A 460 -12.65 -20.32 31.20
CA ALA A 460 -12.56 -18.85 31.14
C ALA A 460 -13.89 -18.12 31.45
N THR A 461 -15.03 -18.80 31.31
CA THR A 461 -16.38 -18.31 31.61
C THR A 461 -16.71 -18.22 33.10
N ALA A 462 -15.83 -18.70 33.99
CA ALA A 462 -16.04 -18.67 35.44
C ALA A 462 -15.24 -17.56 36.17
N VAL A 463 -14.51 -16.71 35.44
CA VAL A 463 -13.68 -15.63 36.00
C VAL A 463 -14.24 -14.27 35.58
N ALA A 464 -14.49 -13.40 36.55
CA ALA A 464 -14.97 -12.03 36.32
C ALA A 464 -13.82 -11.02 36.26
N GLU A 465 -12.77 -11.22 37.07
CA GLU A 465 -11.62 -10.31 37.13
C GLU A 465 -10.30 -11.04 37.37
N VAL A 466 -9.21 -10.45 36.88
CA VAL A 466 -7.82 -10.88 37.14
C VAL A 466 -7.09 -9.74 37.85
N LEU A 467 -6.35 -10.07 38.90
CA LEU A 467 -5.45 -9.16 39.61
C LEU A 467 -4.02 -9.68 39.51
N LEU A 468 -3.13 -8.84 38.98
CA LEU A 468 -1.69 -9.11 38.87
C LEU A 468 -0.94 -8.21 39.83
N THR A 469 0.01 -8.76 40.59
CA THR A 469 1.08 -7.97 41.21
C THR A 469 2.30 -8.09 40.31
N LEU A 470 2.76 -6.95 39.78
CA LEU A 470 3.92 -6.87 38.91
C LEU A 470 5.09 -6.26 39.67
N GLU A 471 6.28 -6.82 39.50
CA GLU A 471 7.53 -6.31 40.05
C GLU A 471 8.67 -6.44 39.03
N LEU A 472 9.29 -5.32 38.68
CA LEU A 472 10.46 -5.30 37.83
C LEU A 472 11.68 -5.90 38.56
N PRO A 473 12.42 -6.84 37.96
CA PRO A 473 13.61 -7.42 38.58
C PRO A 473 14.60 -6.33 39.03
N ALA A 474 15.20 -6.53 40.21
CA ALA A 474 16.02 -5.51 40.87
C ALA A 474 17.16 -4.97 40.00
N GLU A 475 17.74 -5.82 39.16
CA GLU A 475 18.82 -5.50 38.23
C GLU A 475 18.42 -4.56 37.07
N HIS A 476 17.12 -4.42 36.80
CA HIS A 476 16.56 -3.60 35.73
C HIS A 476 15.86 -2.33 36.23
N ARG A 477 15.83 -2.07 37.54
CA ARG A 477 15.14 -0.90 38.12
C ARG A 477 15.66 0.47 37.63
N HIS A 478 16.89 0.53 37.14
CA HIS A 478 17.45 1.73 36.51
C HIS A 478 16.64 2.17 35.27
N ASP A 479 15.94 1.26 34.58
CA ASP A 479 15.15 1.59 33.39
C ASP A 479 14.00 2.57 33.72
N LEU A 480 13.53 2.59 34.97
CA LEU A 480 12.47 3.50 35.44
C LEU A 480 12.93 4.96 35.52
N GLU A 481 14.23 5.22 35.47
CA GLU A 481 14.77 6.59 35.34
C GLU A 481 14.53 7.16 33.94
N VAL A 482 14.32 6.29 32.95
CA VAL A 482 14.17 6.66 31.54
C VAL A 482 12.72 6.51 31.08
N HIS A 483 12.05 5.44 31.50
CA HIS A 483 10.73 5.06 31.01
C HIS A 483 9.62 5.48 31.99
N ARG A 484 8.66 6.28 31.51
CA ARG A 484 7.48 6.65 32.31
C ARG A 484 6.48 5.49 32.37
N MET A 485 6.40 4.73 31.28
CA MET A 485 5.67 3.47 31.16
C MET A 485 6.67 2.40 30.75
N HIS A 486 7.23 1.68 31.73
CA HIS A 486 8.19 0.62 31.42
C HIS A 486 7.56 -0.43 30.48
N PRO A 487 8.05 -0.61 29.24
CA PRO A 487 7.36 -1.40 28.22
C PRO A 487 7.03 -2.82 28.67
N ALA A 488 7.96 -3.51 29.34
CA ALA A 488 7.72 -4.87 29.82
C ALA A 488 6.70 -4.98 30.96
N LEU A 489 6.60 -3.95 31.82
CA LEU A 489 5.63 -3.93 32.91
C LEU A 489 4.24 -3.66 32.35
N LEU A 490 4.12 -2.64 31.49
CA LEU A 490 2.86 -2.28 30.86
C LEU A 490 2.34 -3.41 29.96
N ASP A 491 3.21 -4.03 29.18
CA ASP A 491 2.85 -5.14 28.29
C ASP A 491 2.27 -6.32 29.07
N ASN A 492 2.91 -6.76 30.16
CA ASN A 492 2.34 -7.82 31.02
C ASN A 492 1.10 -7.35 31.80
N ALA A 493 1.01 -6.07 32.16
CA ALA A 493 -0.15 -5.50 32.85
C ALA A 493 -1.43 -5.55 32.00
N THR A 494 -1.31 -5.56 30.67
CA THR A 494 -2.43 -5.62 29.74
C THR A 494 -2.60 -6.99 29.08
N ALA A 495 -1.51 -7.71 28.79
CA ALA A 495 -1.53 -8.93 27.97
C ALA A 495 -1.82 -10.22 28.76
N LEU A 496 -1.62 -10.25 30.07
CA LEU A 496 -1.80 -11.45 30.90
C LEU A 496 -3.22 -11.58 31.47
N ALA A 497 -4.22 -11.30 30.62
CA ALA A 497 -5.64 -11.47 30.92
C ALA A 497 -6.12 -12.92 30.75
N GLY A 498 -5.22 -13.89 30.59
CA GLY A 498 -5.51 -15.26 30.16
C GLY A 498 -6.75 -15.92 30.77
N PRO A 499 -6.95 -15.89 32.10
CA PRO A 499 -8.16 -16.45 32.72
C PRO A 499 -9.49 -15.81 32.28
N LEU A 500 -9.47 -14.62 31.66
CA LEU A 500 -10.64 -13.93 31.10
C LEU A 500 -10.85 -14.21 29.61
N LEU A 501 -9.85 -14.79 28.92
CA LEU A 501 -9.82 -14.92 27.47
C LEU A 501 -10.34 -16.30 27.03
N PRO A 502 -11.31 -16.38 26.10
CA PRO A 502 -11.86 -17.64 25.60
C PRO A 502 -10.80 -18.54 24.91
N GLY A 503 -10.62 -19.79 25.39
CA GLY A 503 -9.66 -20.73 24.81
C GLY A 503 -8.19 -20.36 25.07
N PHE A 504 -7.90 -19.48 26.03
CA PHE A 504 -6.53 -19.15 26.39
C PHE A 504 -5.78 -20.36 26.97
N GLY A 505 -4.62 -20.67 26.38
CA GLY A 505 -3.83 -21.85 26.72
C GLY A 505 -4.13 -23.08 25.87
N GLU A 506 -5.11 -23.02 24.95
CA GLU A 506 -5.27 -24.01 23.89
C GLU A 506 -4.11 -23.91 22.87
N GLU A 507 -3.69 -25.06 22.34
CA GLU A 507 -2.54 -25.15 21.43
C GLU A 507 -2.86 -24.42 20.12
N GLY A 508 -2.13 -23.34 19.82
CA GLY A 508 -2.25 -22.58 18.57
C GLY A 508 -3.02 -21.26 18.64
N SER A 509 -3.58 -20.87 19.79
CA SER A 509 -4.31 -19.59 19.95
C SER A 509 -3.41 -18.49 20.51
N VAL A 510 -3.21 -17.41 19.74
CA VAL A 510 -2.41 -16.23 20.13
C VAL A 510 -3.31 -15.00 20.20
N TYR A 511 -3.24 -14.25 21.30
CA TYR A 511 -3.94 -12.98 21.42
C TYR A 511 -3.01 -11.81 21.18
N VAL A 512 -3.36 -10.93 20.24
CA VAL A 512 -2.59 -9.73 19.91
C VAL A 512 -3.37 -8.44 20.21
N PRO A 513 -2.70 -7.38 20.68
CA PRO A 513 -3.29 -6.05 20.81
C PRO A 513 -3.73 -5.49 19.46
N ALA A 514 -5.01 -5.13 19.33
CA ALA A 514 -5.55 -4.48 18.15
C ALA A 514 -5.79 -2.98 18.36
N SER A 515 -6.35 -2.61 19.51
CA SER A 515 -6.62 -1.19 19.80
C SER A 515 -6.81 -0.90 21.29
N TYR A 516 -6.72 0.39 21.64
CA TYR A 516 -7.24 0.95 22.88
C TYR A 516 -8.32 1.98 22.54
N GLY A 517 -9.50 1.90 23.15
CA GLY A 517 -10.45 3.01 23.12
C GLY A 517 -9.87 4.24 23.80
N SER A 518 -9.31 4.07 25.00
CA SER A 518 -8.44 5.06 25.63
C SER A 518 -7.38 4.42 26.53
N PHE A 519 -6.28 5.13 26.72
CA PHE A 519 -5.22 4.84 27.67
C PHE A 519 -4.80 6.15 28.33
N THR A 520 -4.98 6.27 29.65
CA THR A 520 -4.60 7.45 30.41
C THR A 520 -3.51 7.09 31.41
N LEU A 521 -2.35 7.74 31.31
CA LEU A 521 -1.26 7.68 32.28
C LEU A 521 -1.34 8.91 33.18
N TYR A 522 -1.72 8.72 34.44
CA TYR A 522 -1.76 9.79 35.43
C TYR A 522 -0.39 10.04 36.07
N ARG A 523 0.38 8.95 36.29
CA ARG A 523 1.69 8.98 36.98
C ARG A 523 2.64 7.95 36.39
N PRO A 524 3.97 8.17 36.47
CA PRO A 524 4.96 7.15 36.10
C PRO A 524 4.71 5.83 36.82
N LEU A 525 4.89 4.71 36.12
CA LEU A 525 4.73 3.38 36.71
C LEU A 525 5.92 3.08 37.64
N PRO A 526 5.69 2.71 38.92
CA PRO A 526 6.77 2.35 39.83
C PRO A 526 7.29 0.94 39.54
N ALA A 527 8.36 0.54 40.23
CA ALA A 527 8.95 -0.79 40.08
C ALA A 527 8.01 -1.93 40.46
N ARG A 528 7.04 -1.67 41.35
CA ARG A 528 6.06 -2.65 41.82
C ARG A 528 4.68 -2.00 41.91
N PHE A 529 3.69 -2.61 41.27
CA PHE A 529 2.30 -2.13 41.23
C PHE A 529 1.33 -3.27 40.91
N ARG A 530 0.03 -3.00 41.03
CA ARG A 530 -1.04 -3.96 40.73
C ARG A 530 -1.75 -3.61 39.42
N SER A 531 -2.05 -4.61 38.61
CA SER A 531 -2.94 -4.49 37.43
C SER A 531 -4.23 -5.25 37.68
N ARG A 532 -5.37 -4.56 37.63
CA ARG A 532 -6.71 -5.15 37.71
C ARG A 532 -7.33 -5.16 36.32
N ILE A 533 -7.68 -6.33 35.83
CA ILE A 533 -8.21 -6.57 34.48
C ILE A 533 -9.62 -7.14 34.59
N ARG A 534 -10.55 -6.64 33.79
CA ARG A 534 -11.95 -7.11 33.70
C ARG A 534 -12.45 -7.04 32.26
N ARG A 535 -13.51 -7.79 31.94
CA ARG A 535 -14.24 -7.60 30.67
C ARG A 535 -14.94 -6.24 30.66
N ALA A 536 -14.98 -5.59 29.50
CA ALA A 536 -15.73 -4.36 29.33
C ALA A 536 -17.25 -4.64 29.38
N GLU A 537 -18.01 -3.78 30.05
CA GLU A 537 -19.47 -3.90 30.15
C GLU A 537 -20.16 -3.57 28.80
N GLY A 538 -21.25 -4.27 28.47
CA GLY A 538 -22.10 -3.95 27.31
C GLY A 538 -21.58 -4.42 25.94
N VAL A 539 -20.57 -5.30 25.91
CA VAL A 539 -20.09 -5.96 24.68
C VAL A 539 -20.67 -7.37 24.64
N ASP A 540 -21.47 -7.68 23.61
CA ASP A 540 -22.16 -8.98 23.46
C ASP A 540 -21.14 -10.12 23.27
N GLU A 541 -21.28 -11.22 24.03
CA GLU A 541 -20.32 -12.35 24.13
C GLU A 541 -20.31 -13.27 22.89
N GLY A 542 -20.79 -12.79 21.74
CA GLY A 542 -21.08 -13.61 20.57
C GLY A 542 -19.88 -14.07 19.73
N SER A 543 -18.65 -13.62 20.00
CA SER A 543 -17.48 -13.99 19.17
C SER A 543 -16.27 -14.40 20.01
N ASP A 544 -15.83 -15.66 19.87
CA ASP A 544 -14.57 -16.19 20.43
C ASP A 544 -13.30 -15.54 19.86
N GLU A 545 -13.43 -14.72 18.81
CA GLU A 545 -12.32 -14.11 18.07
C GLU A 545 -11.84 -12.78 18.65
N LEU A 546 -12.65 -12.12 19.49
CA LEU A 546 -12.37 -10.79 20.01
C LEU A 546 -12.62 -10.74 21.51
N SER A 547 -11.77 -10.03 22.25
CA SER A 547 -11.95 -9.80 23.68
C SER A 547 -11.70 -8.34 24.01
N VAL A 548 -12.66 -7.72 24.69
CA VAL A 548 -12.60 -6.31 25.07
C VAL A 548 -12.44 -6.21 26.58
N LEU A 549 -11.37 -5.56 27.01
CA LEU A 549 -10.94 -5.50 28.40
C LEU A 549 -10.83 -4.06 28.90
N ASP A 550 -11.11 -3.88 30.18
CA ASP A 550 -10.77 -2.67 30.94
C ASP A 550 -9.66 -3.02 31.94
N VAL A 551 -8.62 -2.19 31.98
CA VAL A 551 -7.43 -2.38 32.82
C VAL A 551 -7.23 -1.16 33.71
N THR A 552 -7.02 -1.38 35.01
CA THR A 552 -6.70 -0.32 35.98
C THR A 552 -5.40 -0.66 36.67
N LEU A 553 -4.40 0.21 36.55
CA LEU A 553 -3.10 0.08 37.19
C LEU A 553 -3.08 0.91 38.47
N MET A 554 -2.68 0.30 39.59
CA MET A 554 -2.72 0.91 40.91
C MET A 554 -1.41 0.68 41.66
N ASP A 555 -0.96 1.64 42.45
CA ASP A 555 0.16 1.41 43.36
C ASP A 555 -0.23 0.50 44.55
N GLU A 556 0.74 0.20 45.42
CA GLU A 556 0.49 -0.64 46.60
C GLU A 556 -0.48 -0.02 47.62
N ALA A 557 -0.69 1.30 47.56
CA ALA A 557 -1.68 2.00 48.38
C ALA A 557 -3.06 2.06 47.72
N GLY A 558 -3.24 1.44 46.54
CA GLY A 558 -4.50 1.44 45.79
C GLY A 558 -4.75 2.70 44.96
N ARG A 559 -3.78 3.63 44.86
CA ARG A 559 -3.93 4.83 44.05
C ARG A 559 -3.76 4.51 42.57
N VAL A 560 -4.69 4.98 41.76
CA VAL A 560 -4.63 4.77 40.30
C VAL A 560 -3.43 5.48 39.69
N LEU A 561 -2.68 4.73 38.88
CA LEU A 561 -1.50 5.16 38.14
C LEU A 561 -1.82 5.35 36.66
N ALA A 562 -2.60 4.43 36.09
CA ALA A 562 -3.07 4.46 34.72
C ALA A 562 -4.36 3.67 34.53
N GLU A 563 -5.10 3.97 33.48
CA GLU A 563 -6.30 3.23 33.06
C GLU A 563 -6.26 2.98 31.55
N ALA A 564 -6.61 1.77 31.14
CA ALA A 564 -6.90 1.43 29.76
C ALA A 564 -8.37 1.03 29.65
N ARG A 565 -9.11 1.65 28.74
CA ARG A 565 -10.54 1.36 28.50
C ARG A 565 -10.74 0.83 27.10
N GLN A 566 -11.64 -0.14 26.97
CA GLN A 566 -11.93 -0.80 25.70
C GLN A 566 -10.64 -1.28 25.01
N PHE A 567 -9.77 -1.95 25.74
CA PHE A 567 -8.57 -2.58 25.20
C PHE A 567 -8.97 -3.85 24.45
N VAL A 568 -8.79 -3.85 23.13
CA VAL A 568 -9.24 -4.93 22.25
C VAL A 568 -8.07 -5.85 21.94
N LEU A 569 -8.26 -7.13 22.28
CA LEU A 569 -7.41 -8.25 21.89
C LEU A 569 -8.12 -9.07 20.81
N VAL A 570 -7.37 -9.45 19.78
CA VAL A 570 -7.85 -10.35 18.72
C VAL A 570 -7.22 -11.71 18.94
N ARG A 571 -8.03 -12.77 18.96
CA ARG A 571 -7.57 -14.15 18.92
C ARG A 571 -7.19 -14.49 17.48
N LEU A 572 -5.94 -14.85 17.28
CA LEU A 572 -5.39 -15.34 16.02
C LEU A 572 -5.02 -16.81 16.19
N ASP A 573 -5.23 -17.60 15.14
CA ASP A 573 -4.54 -18.87 15.01
C ASP A 573 -3.08 -18.58 14.66
N ALA A 574 -2.13 -19.29 15.28
CA ALA A 574 -0.69 -19.00 15.25
C ALA A 574 -0.05 -18.88 13.84
N ASP A 575 -0.76 -19.32 12.80
CA ASP A 575 -0.30 -19.35 11.41
C ASP A 575 -0.71 -18.11 10.56
N ASP A 576 -1.66 -17.26 10.99
CA ASP A 576 -2.45 -16.48 10.00
C ASP A 576 -2.07 -14.99 9.75
N MET A 577 -1.39 -14.25 10.63
CA MET A 577 -1.08 -12.82 10.32
C MET A 577 0.39 -12.43 10.48
N ALA A 578 1.02 -12.80 11.59
CA ALA A 578 2.45 -12.53 11.78
C ALA A 578 3.27 -13.36 10.78
N GLN A 579 2.93 -14.65 10.59
CA GLN A 579 3.58 -15.48 9.58
C GLN A 579 3.20 -15.08 8.16
N GLU A 580 1.98 -14.61 7.88
CA GLU A 580 1.61 -14.19 6.52
C GLU A 580 2.31 -12.87 6.12
N GLN A 581 2.48 -11.92 7.04
CA GLN A 581 3.24 -10.69 6.81
C GLN A 581 4.77 -10.90 6.85
N ILE A 582 5.27 -11.79 7.71
CA ILE A 582 6.68 -12.21 7.71
C ILE A 582 6.99 -12.98 6.43
N ARG A 583 6.13 -13.91 6.01
CA ARG A 583 6.24 -14.63 4.73
C ARG A 583 6.11 -13.70 3.55
N ALA A 584 5.21 -12.72 3.57
CA ALA A 584 5.15 -11.70 2.52
C ALA A 584 6.42 -10.83 2.49
N GLN A 585 7.03 -10.56 3.64
CA GLN A 585 8.29 -9.83 3.74
C GLN A 585 9.50 -10.68 3.30
N GLU A 586 9.54 -11.96 3.69
CA GLU A 586 10.54 -12.95 3.26
C GLU A 586 10.40 -13.30 1.79
N GLU A 587 9.18 -13.38 1.25
CA GLU A 587 8.91 -13.52 -0.18
C GLU A 587 9.34 -12.27 -0.95
N ARG A 588 9.16 -11.06 -0.41
CA ARG A 588 9.73 -9.82 -0.96
C ARG A 588 11.26 -9.84 -0.94
N GLU A 589 11.87 -10.31 0.14
CA GLU A 589 13.33 -10.43 0.31
C GLU A 589 13.91 -11.50 -0.63
N ALA A 590 13.30 -12.68 -0.70
CA ALA A 590 13.65 -13.78 -1.58
C ALA A 590 13.47 -13.39 -3.05
N ARG A 591 12.42 -12.63 -3.37
CA ARG A 591 12.22 -12.07 -4.71
C ARG A 591 13.25 -10.99 -5.04
N ARG A 592 13.65 -10.15 -4.09
CA ARG A 592 14.77 -9.21 -4.26
C ARG A 592 16.09 -9.95 -4.48
N GLN A 593 16.34 -11.04 -3.74
CA GLN A 593 17.51 -11.89 -3.96
C GLN A 593 17.44 -12.59 -5.32
N ALA A 594 16.27 -13.02 -5.78
CA ALA A 594 16.08 -13.56 -7.13
C ALA A 594 16.32 -12.50 -8.21
N VAL A 595 15.86 -11.26 -8.01
CA VAL A 595 16.17 -10.11 -8.89
C VAL A 595 17.66 -9.79 -8.89
N ALA A 596 18.33 -9.82 -7.72
CA ALA A 596 19.77 -9.61 -7.60
C ALA A 596 20.58 -10.75 -8.27
N GLN A 597 20.13 -12.01 -8.15
CA GLN A 597 20.72 -13.15 -8.85
C GLN A 597 20.46 -13.10 -10.37
N ALA A 598 19.30 -12.59 -10.79
CA ALA A 598 19.00 -12.34 -12.20
C ALA A 598 19.87 -11.20 -12.76
N ALA A 599 20.14 -10.15 -11.97
CA ALA A 599 21.07 -9.07 -12.31
C ALA A 599 22.52 -9.56 -12.41
N ALA A 600 22.94 -10.50 -11.56
CA ALA A 600 24.26 -11.14 -11.63
C ALA A 600 24.47 -11.97 -12.93
N ARG A 601 23.38 -12.41 -13.58
CA ARG A 601 23.37 -13.03 -14.91
C ARG A 601 23.01 -12.06 -16.03
N GLY A 602 23.04 -10.75 -15.73
CA GLY A 602 22.69 -9.68 -16.65
C GLY A 602 23.68 -9.52 -17.81
N MET A 603 23.30 -8.67 -18.77
CA MET A 603 24.16 -8.30 -19.89
C MET A 603 25.33 -7.43 -19.42
N PRO A 604 26.58 -7.71 -19.82
CA PRO A 604 27.71 -6.83 -19.53
C PRO A 604 27.54 -5.43 -20.14
N THR A 605 27.91 -4.38 -19.40
CA THR A 605 27.77 -2.97 -19.84
C THR A 605 28.42 -2.73 -21.19
N ARG A 606 29.63 -3.27 -21.40
CA ARG A 606 30.36 -3.16 -22.69
C ARG A 606 29.52 -3.60 -23.89
N ILE A 607 28.79 -4.71 -23.77
CA ILE A 607 27.95 -5.24 -24.85
C ILE A 607 26.78 -4.31 -25.13
N GLY A 608 26.14 -3.78 -24.08
CA GLY A 608 25.07 -2.80 -24.22
C GLY A 608 25.53 -1.55 -24.97
N LEU A 609 26.71 -1.03 -24.63
CA LEU A 609 27.32 0.13 -25.31
C LEU A 609 27.62 -0.16 -26.79
N GLU A 610 28.15 -1.33 -27.13
CA GLU A 610 28.43 -1.76 -28.51
C GLU A 610 27.16 -1.82 -29.37
N ILE A 611 26.05 -2.28 -28.79
CA ILE A 611 24.75 -2.36 -29.49
C ILE A 611 24.21 -0.96 -29.79
N VAL A 612 24.29 -0.03 -28.83
CA VAL A 612 23.90 1.37 -29.08
C VAL A 612 24.72 1.97 -30.22
N ASP A 613 26.03 1.73 -30.19
CA ASP A 613 26.96 2.14 -31.24
C ASP A 613 26.59 1.59 -32.63
N HIS A 614 26.07 0.36 -32.69
CA HIS A 614 25.58 -0.24 -33.92
C HIS A 614 24.28 0.41 -34.41
N LEU A 615 23.30 0.59 -33.51
CA LEU A 615 22.01 1.20 -33.84
C LEU A 615 22.11 2.65 -34.32
N LEU A 616 23.08 3.41 -33.77
CA LEU A 616 23.34 4.78 -34.23
C LEU A 616 23.93 4.82 -35.66
N ARG A 617 24.72 3.81 -36.04
CA ARG A 617 25.38 3.74 -37.36
C ARG A 617 24.56 3.03 -38.43
N ASP A 618 23.60 2.19 -38.04
CA ASP A 618 22.74 1.46 -38.97
C ASP A 618 21.91 2.46 -39.80
N PRO A 619 21.95 2.43 -41.15
CA PRO A 619 21.15 3.30 -42.00
C PRO A 619 19.64 2.97 -41.97
N ALA A 620 19.26 1.76 -41.54
CA ALA A 620 17.89 1.28 -41.50
C ALA A 620 17.62 0.41 -40.25
N PRO A 621 17.81 0.98 -39.03
CA PRO A 621 17.66 0.22 -37.81
C PRO A 621 16.21 -0.28 -37.66
N PRO A 622 16.02 -1.47 -37.08
CA PRO A 622 14.68 -2.01 -36.83
C PRO A 622 13.90 -1.13 -35.85
N ALA A 623 12.56 -1.25 -35.88
CA ALA A 623 11.67 -0.52 -34.97
C ALA A 623 11.84 -0.96 -33.51
N HIS A 624 12.12 -2.24 -33.30
CA HIS A 624 12.22 -2.84 -31.97
C HIS A 624 13.29 -3.93 -31.98
N VAL A 625 14.16 -3.91 -30.97
CA VAL A 625 15.22 -4.91 -30.76
C VAL A 625 15.14 -5.43 -29.34
N LEU A 626 15.23 -6.74 -29.16
CA LEU A 626 15.42 -7.35 -27.85
C LEU A 626 16.87 -7.72 -27.67
N VAL A 627 17.42 -7.36 -26.51
CA VAL A 627 18.82 -7.64 -26.16
C VAL A 627 18.88 -8.53 -24.93
N SER A 628 19.52 -9.67 -25.09
CA SER A 628 19.68 -10.70 -24.05
C SER A 628 21.07 -11.33 -24.14
N PRO A 629 21.68 -11.74 -23.00
CA PRO A 629 22.95 -12.47 -22.98
C PRO A 629 22.88 -13.89 -23.59
N GLY A 630 21.68 -14.36 -23.98
CA GLY A 630 21.43 -15.63 -24.67
C GLY A 630 20.19 -15.54 -25.58
N ALA A 631 19.67 -16.67 -26.04
CA ALA A 631 18.48 -16.70 -26.90
C ALA A 631 17.30 -15.99 -26.20
N PRO A 632 16.68 -14.95 -26.80
CA PRO A 632 15.61 -14.19 -26.14
C PRO A 632 14.42 -15.05 -25.70
N ALA A 633 14.02 -16.03 -26.50
CA ALA A 633 12.91 -16.93 -26.19
C ALA A 633 13.18 -17.76 -24.92
N GLU A 634 14.36 -18.36 -24.82
CA GLU A 634 14.79 -19.14 -23.65
C GLU A 634 14.86 -18.26 -22.41
N ARG A 635 15.44 -17.06 -22.55
CA ARG A 635 15.56 -16.13 -21.42
C ARG A 635 14.22 -15.63 -20.91
N ILE A 636 13.28 -15.33 -21.82
CA ILE A 636 11.91 -14.95 -21.45
C ILE A 636 11.21 -16.12 -20.73
N ALA A 637 11.38 -17.36 -21.22
CA ALA A 637 10.83 -18.54 -20.58
C ALA A 637 11.43 -18.75 -19.18
N GLU A 638 12.74 -18.64 -19.00
CA GLU A 638 13.40 -18.70 -17.69
C GLU A 638 12.89 -17.65 -16.71
N LEU A 639 12.74 -16.41 -17.19
CA LEU A 639 12.24 -15.30 -16.36
C LEU A 639 10.79 -15.53 -15.92
N ARG A 640 9.96 -16.10 -16.80
CA ARG A 640 8.58 -16.49 -16.50
C ARG A 640 8.52 -17.70 -15.55
N GLU A 641 9.37 -18.70 -15.72
CA GLU A 641 9.46 -19.83 -14.80
C GLU A 641 9.89 -19.38 -13.39
N ALA A 642 10.93 -18.53 -13.31
CA ALA A 642 11.39 -17.95 -12.05
C ALA A 642 10.31 -17.11 -11.36
N ALA A 643 9.49 -16.41 -12.15
CA ALA A 643 8.35 -15.63 -11.70
C ALA A 643 7.20 -16.47 -11.11
N LEU A 644 6.98 -17.67 -11.64
CA LEU A 644 5.88 -18.57 -11.26
C LEU A 644 6.23 -19.52 -10.09
N GLY A 645 7.52 -19.65 -9.75
CA GLY A 645 8.02 -20.51 -8.68
C GLY A 645 8.04 -22.00 -9.05
N ALA A 646 8.95 -22.77 -8.43
CA ALA A 646 9.19 -24.19 -8.74
C ALA A 646 7.95 -25.12 -8.56
N GLY A 647 6.88 -24.65 -7.90
CA GLY A 647 5.63 -25.39 -7.72
C GLY A 647 4.67 -25.39 -8.91
N ALA A 648 4.88 -24.53 -9.92
CA ALA A 648 3.90 -24.31 -10.99
C ALA A 648 3.83 -25.44 -12.05
N ARG A 649 4.82 -26.35 -12.13
CA ARG A 649 4.82 -27.45 -13.11
C ARG A 649 3.67 -28.45 -12.95
N LYS A 650 2.91 -28.44 -11.84
CA LYS A 650 1.73 -29.29 -11.66
C LYS A 650 0.42 -28.70 -12.23
N ARG A 651 0.40 -27.45 -12.71
CA ARG A 651 -0.85 -26.76 -13.13
C ARG A 651 -1.15 -26.85 -14.64
N GLY A 652 -0.51 -27.77 -15.34
CA GLY A 652 -0.81 -28.07 -16.74
C GLY A 652 -1.82 -29.22 -16.87
N GLY A 653 -3.04 -29.05 -16.35
CA GLY A 653 -4.08 -30.06 -16.54
C GLY A 653 -5.32 -29.88 -15.68
N ALA A 654 -6.44 -29.55 -16.35
CA ALA A 654 -7.82 -29.81 -15.96
C ALA A 654 -8.48 -28.92 -14.88
N ALA A 655 -9.28 -27.96 -15.35
CA ALA A 655 -10.54 -27.52 -14.68
C ALA A 655 -11.61 -28.65 -14.57
N ALA A 656 -11.21 -29.93 -14.70
CA ALA A 656 -12.13 -31.07 -14.78
C ALA A 656 -11.96 -32.10 -13.65
N LEU A 657 -11.22 -31.81 -12.58
CA LEU A 657 -11.00 -32.77 -11.47
C LEU A 657 -10.94 -32.12 -10.08
N VAL A 658 -11.72 -31.06 -9.81
CA VAL A 658 -11.94 -30.64 -8.41
C VAL A 658 -13.03 -31.55 -7.82
N ASP A 659 -12.67 -32.36 -6.83
CA ASP A 659 -13.58 -33.32 -6.19
C ASP A 659 -14.54 -32.63 -5.21
N VAL A 660 -15.53 -31.93 -5.77
CA VAL A 660 -16.58 -31.27 -4.98
C VAL A 660 -17.40 -32.25 -4.12
N ALA A 661 -17.42 -33.54 -4.46
CA ALA A 661 -18.16 -34.54 -3.69
C ALA A 661 -17.50 -34.82 -2.33
N SER A 662 -16.17 -34.73 -2.24
CA SER A 662 -15.45 -34.82 -0.96
C SER A 662 -15.82 -33.68 -0.01
N VAL A 663 -15.99 -32.48 -0.56
CA VAL A 663 -16.41 -31.27 0.17
C VAL A 663 -17.86 -31.39 0.64
N GLU A 664 -18.76 -31.84 -0.24
CA GLU A 664 -20.16 -32.12 0.10
C GLU A 664 -20.28 -33.16 1.21
N ALA A 665 -19.51 -34.24 1.15
CA ALA A 665 -19.50 -35.27 2.18
C ALA A 665 -18.99 -34.75 3.53
N ALA A 666 -17.90 -33.98 3.53
CA ALA A 666 -17.35 -33.38 4.74
C ALA A 666 -18.32 -32.39 5.39
N LEU A 667 -19.07 -31.62 4.61
CA LEU A 667 -20.14 -30.75 5.09
C LEU A 667 -21.31 -31.54 5.68
N GLN A 668 -21.72 -32.63 5.04
CA GLN A 668 -22.84 -33.48 5.51
C GLN A 668 -22.54 -34.26 6.79
N GLU A 669 -21.27 -34.38 7.17
CA GLU A 669 -20.87 -34.97 8.45
C GLU A 669 -20.93 -33.98 9.63
N MET A 670 -21.20 -32.71 9.38
CA MET A 670 -21.30 -31.68 10.42
C MET A 670 -22.72 -31.66 10.99
N GLU A 671 -22.85 -31.72 12.31
CA GLU A 671 -24.15 -31.79 12.99
C GLU A 671 -25.05 -30.57 12.68
N ALA A 672 -24.45 -29.41 12.42
CA ALA A 672 -25.16 -28.19 12.06
C ALA A 672 -25.67 -28.15 10.61
N VAL A 673 -25.27 -29.07 9.75
CA VAL A 673 -25.59 -29.07 8.31
C VAL A 673 -26.52 -30.24 7.97
N SER A 674 -27.77 -29.93 7.65
CA SER A 674 -28.77 -30.92 7.25
C SER A 674 -28.59 -31.40 5.80
N GLU A 675 -28.24 -30.50 4.88
CA GLU A 675 -27.93 -30.84 3.49
C GLU A 675 -26.84 -29.91 2.95
N ALA A 676 -26.01 -30.40 2.02
CA ALA A 676 -25.01 -29.57 1.34
C ALA A 676 -24.86 -29.95 -0.13
N ALA A 677 -24.64 -28.94 -0.97
CA ALA A 677 -24.22 -29.08 -2.36
C ALA A 677 -23.09 -28.08 -2.66
N VAL A 678 -22.11 -28.47 -3.48
CA VAL A 678 -20.96 -27.61 -3.81
C VAL A 678 -20.89 -27.41 -5.32
N THR A 679 -20.62 -26.17 -5.73
CA THR A 679 -20.40 -25.77 -7.12
C THR A 679 -18.98 -25.24 -7.30
N ALA A 680 -18.37 -25.53 -8.45
CA ALA A 680 -17.03 -25.08 -8.81
C ALA A 680 -17.12 -24.13 -10.00
N HIS A 681 -16.48 -22.96 -9.89
CA HIS A 681 -16.48 -21.89 -10.88
C HIS A 681 -15.03 -21.60 -11.28
N GLU A 682 -14.74 -21.64 -12.57
CA GLU A 682 -13.42 -21.27 -13.09
C GLU A 682 -13.41 -19.77 -13.38
N ASP A 683 -12.85 -18.98 -12.45
CA ASP A 683 -12.81 -17.52 -12.59
C ASP A 683 -11.67 -17.09 -13.56
N ARG A 684 -10.58 -17.86 -13.63
CA ARG A 684 -9.47 -17.72 -14.59
C ARG A 684 -8.89 -19.09 -14.98
N PRO A 685 -8.16 -19.21 -16.10
CA PRO A 685 -7.52 -20.47 -16.48
C PRO A 685 -6.65 -21.06 -15.35
N GLY A 686 -7.11 -22.15 -14.74
CA GLY A 686 -6.41 -22.83 -13.63
C GLY A 686 -6.66 -22.25 -12.22
N GLU A 687 -7.56 -21.28 -12.06
CA GLU A 687 -8.01 -20.73 -10.77
C GLU A 687 -9.49 -21.07 -10.60
N VAL A 688 -9.80 -22.01 -9.71
CA VAL A 688 -11.15 -22.53 -9.47
C VAL A 688 -11.61 -22.10 -8.09
N ARG A 689 -12.75 -21.42 -8.04
CA ARG A 689 -13.45 -21.04 -6.82
C ARG A 689 -14.58 -22.01 -6.54
N LEU A 690 -14.70 -22.43 -5.28
CA LEU A 690 -15.71 -23.34 -4.77
C LEU A 690 -16.74 -22.56 -3.93
N VAL A 691 -18.01 -22.86 -4.17
CA VAL A 691 -19.15 -22.26 -3.46
C VAL A 691 -19.98 -23.37 -2.86
N ALA A 692 -20.15 -23.34 -1.54
CA ALA A 692 -20.95 -24.30 -0.79
C ALA A 692 -22.36 -23.77 -0.51
N HIS A 693 -23.38 -24.52 -0.90
CA HIS A 693 -24.78 -24.27 -0.60
C HIS A 693 -25.23 -25.21 0.51
N VAL A 694 -25.55 -24.67 1.67
CA VAL A 694 -25.85 -25.43 2.89
C VAL A 694 -27.28 -25.18 3.37
N VAL A 695 -27.93 -26.23 3.85
CA VAL A 695 -29.18 -26.15 4.60
C VAL A 695 -28.82 -26.47 6.04
N MET A 696 -29.02 -25.51 6.94
CA MET A 696 -28.63 -25.64 8.35
C MET A 696 -29.71 -26.38 9.14
N ASP A 697 -29.30 -27.14 10.16
CA ASP A 697 -30.24 -27.70 11.14
C ASP A 697 -30.77 -26.55 12.03
N PRO A 698 -32.11 -26.35 12.12
CA PRO A 698 -32.69 -25.27 12.92
C PRO A 698 -32.49 -25.42 14.44
N GLN A 699 -32.00 -26.55 14.93
CA GLN A 699 -31.74 -26.83 16.34
C GLN A 699 -30.25 -26.65 16.72
N VAL A 700 -29.35 -26.56 15.74
CA VAL A 700 -27.90 -26.52 15.96
C VAL A 700 -27.30 -25.31 15.24
N PHE A 701 -26.86 -24.32 16.01
CA PHE A 701 -26.24 -23.11 15.46
C PHE A 701 -24.77 -23.37 15.09
N ALA A 702 -24.37 -22.94 13.90
CA ALA A 702 -22.96 -22.85 13.50
C ALA A 702 -22.76 -21.71 12.51
N THR A 703 -21.62 -21.04 12.61
CA THR A 703 -21.20 -19.95 11.72
C THR A 703 -20.44 -20.48 10.50
N VAL A 704 -20.38 -19.67 9.43
CA VAL A 704 -19.59 -19.98 8.24
C VAL A 704 -18.10 -20.20 8.57
N SER A 705 -17.56 -19.45 9.52
CA SER A 705 -16.18 -19.61 9.99
C SER A 705 -15.96 -20.98 10.65
N GLU A 706 -16.94 -21.48 11.41
CA GLU A 706 -16.88 -22.80 12.04
C GLU A 706 -16.97 -23.94 11.02
N LEU A 707 -17.87 -23.83 10.04
CA LEU A 707 -17.95 -24.77 8.91
C LEU A 707 -16.64 -24.78 8.11
N ARG A 708 -16.07 -23.61 7.81
CA ARG A 708 -14.81 -23.47 7.08
C ARG A 708 -13.63 -24.04 7.87
N ARG A 709 -13.57 -23.80 9.18
CA ARG A 709 -12.57 -24.35 10.09
C ARG A 709 -12.61 -25.87 10.12
N GLU A 710 -13.80 -26.46 10.19
CA GLU A 710 -13.93 -27.91 10.22
C GLU A 710 -13.59 -28.55 8.86
N LEU A 711 -13.90 -27.88 7.74
CA LEU A 711 -13.44 -28.32 6.42
C LEU A 711 -11.92 -28.26 6.27
N ARG A 712 -11.25 -27.20 6.76
CA ARG A 712 -9.78 -27.07 6.73
C ARG A 712 -9.05 -28.17 7.49
N ARG A 713 -9.68 -28.74 8.53
CA ARG A 713 -9.12 -29.87 9.28
C ARG A 713 -9.20 -31.20 8.51
N ARG A 714 -10.13 -31.31 7.56
CA ARG A 714 -10.48 -32.56 6.88
C ARG A 714 -10.05 -32.60 5.41
N LEU A 715 -9.84 -31.43 4.80
CA LEU A 715 -9.60 -31.26 3.36
C LEU A 715 -8.34 -30.43 3.12
N ASP A 716 -7.72 -30.61 1.96
CA ASP A 716 -6.64 -29.74 1.50
C ASP A 716 -7.15 -28.28 1.39
N PRO A 717 -6.32 -27.25 1.70
CA PRO A 717 -6.74 -25.84 1.69
C PRO A 717 -7.39 -25.36 0.38
N GLU A 718 -6.99 -25.94 -0.75
CA GLU A 718 -7.51 -25.63 -2.09
C GLU A 718 -8.94 -26.16 -2.33
N LEU A 719 -9.39 -27.13 -1.53
CA LEU A 719 -10.74 -27.74 -1.61
C LEU A 719 -11.73 -27.10 -0.63
N VAL A 720 -11.27 -26.15 0.20
CA VAL A 720 -12.13 -25.44 1.15
C VAL A 720 -12.89 -24.34 0.39
N PRO A 721 -14.25 -24.34 0.43
CA PRO A 721 -15.07 -23.32 -0.22
C PRO A 721 -14.72 -21.92 0.24
N GLN A 722 -14.59 -21.01 -0.72
CA GLN A 722 -14.39 -19.60 -0.44
C GLN A 722 -15.70 -18.99 0.10
N ASN A 723 -16.84 -19.37 -0.50
CA ASN A 723 -18.15 -18.82 -0.17
C ASN A 723 -19.11 -19.91 0.35
N PHE A 724 -19.97 -19.54 1.30
CA PHE A 724 -21.03 -20.38 1.86
C PHE A 724 -22.37 -19.65 1.75
N ILE A 725 -23.40 -20.34 1.27
CA ILE A 725 -24.74 -19.79 1.06
C ILE A 725 -25.71 -20.66 1.81
N GLN A 726 -26.38 -20.10 2.81
CA GLN A 726 -27.46 -20.77 3.51
C GLN A 726 -28.74 -20.73 2.67
N LEU A 727 -29.40 -21.88 2.54
CA LEU A 727 -30.68 -22.02 1.86
C LEU A 727 -31.70 -22.67 2.80
N ASP A 728 -32.98 -22.30 2.64
CA ASP A 728 -34.09 -22.98 3.34
C ASP A 728 -34.24 -24.45 2.89
N ALA A 729 -33.92 -24.74 1.62
CA ALA A 729 -33.88 -26.08 1.05
C ALA A 729 -33.06 -26.11 -0.25
N LEU A 730 -32.43 -27.25 -0.58
CA LEU A 730 -31.77 -27.43 -1.87
C LEU A 730 -32.81 -27.58 -3.01
N PRO A 731 -32.64 -26.88 -4.16
CA PRO A 731 -33.54 -27.00 -5.30
C PRO A 731 -33.46 -28.40 -5.90
N ARG A 732 -34.60 -29.05 -6.16
CA ARG A 732 -34.68 -30.44 -6.63
C ARG A 732 -35.61 -30.59 -7.82
N ASN A 733 -35.31 -31.52 -8.72
CA ASN A 733 -36.17 -31.86 -9.84
C ASN A 733 -37.35 -32.77 -9.41
N ARG A 734 -38.28 -33.05 -10.34
CA ARG A 734 -39.43 -33.96 -10.13
C ARG A 734 -39.06 -35.39 -9.70
N LYS A 735 -37.78 -35.78 -9.78
CA LYS A 735 -37.26 -37.08 -9.33
C LYS A 735 -36.48 -36.98 -8.00
N GLY A 736 -36.51 -35.83 -7.33
CA GLY A 736 -35.86 -35.60 -6.04
C GLY A 736 -34.34 -35.35 -6.10
N LYS A 737 -33.73 -35.22 -7.28
CA LYS A 737 -32.28 -34.95 -7.41
C LYS A 737 -32.02 -33.43 -7.36
N VAL A 738 -30.97 -33.02 -6.64
CA VAL A 738 -30.53 -31.62 -6.55
C VAL A 738 -30.25 -31.06 -7.95
N LEU A 739 -30.88 -29.93 -8.27
CA LEU A 739 -30.71 -29.18 -9.51
C LEU A 739 -29.56 -28.19 -9.33
N ARG A 740 -28.32 -28.67 -9.49
CA ARG A 740 -27.11 -27.83 -9.35
C ARG A 740 -27.07 -26.62 -10.30
N SER A 741 -27.76 -26.69 -11.43
CA SER A 741 -27.92 -25.55 -12.36
C SER A 741 -28.79 -24.41 -11.80
N GLU A 742 -29.55 -24.65 -10.73
CA GLU A 742 -30.38 -23.65 -10.05
C GLU A 742 -29.70 -23.10 -8.78
N LEU A 743 -28.59 -23.71 -8.35
CA LEU A 743 -27.74 -23.19 -7.28
C LEU A 743 -26.97 -22.00 -7.82
N ARG A 744 -27.44 -20.80 -7.48
CA ARG A 744 -26.79 -19.55 -7.86
C ARG A 744 -25.61 -19.28 -6.95
N ASP A 745 -24.57 -18.71 -7.52
CA ASP A 745 -23.53 -18.01 -6.77
C ASP A 745 -23.94 -16.53 -6.70
N PRO A 746 -24.37 -16.00 -5.53
CA PRO A 746 -24.72 -14.60 -5.38
C PRO A 746 -23.49 -13.68 -5.44
N PHE A 747 -22.29 -14.26 -5.38
CA PHE A 747 -21.02 -13.58 -5.58
C PHE A 747 -20.50 -13.77 -7.02
N ALA A 748 -21.26 -14.43 -7.90
CA ALA A 748 -21.01 -14.35 -9.32
C ALA A 748 -21.29 -12.89 -9.74
N PRO A 749 -20.45 -12.27 -10.59
CA PRO A 749 -20.74 -10.93 -11.07
C PRO A 749 -22.04 -10.94 -11.88
N VAL A 750 -23.17 -10.52 -11.28
CA VAL A 750 -24.49 -10.43 -11.92
C VAL A 750 -25.29 -9.22 -11.38
N ASP A 751 -25.90 -8.49 -12.31
CA ASP A 751 -26.65 -7.24 -12.21
C ASP A 751 -28.00 -7.31 -11.43
N ASP A 752 -28.02 -7.19 -10.10
CA ASP A 752 -29.21 -6.76 -9.35
C ASP A 752 -28.85 -5.69 -8.29
N TYR A 753 -28.30 -4.58 -8.79
CA TYR A 753 -28.03 -3.38 -7.99
C TYR A 753 -29.34 -2.71 -7.56
N VAL A 754 -29.56 -2.62 -6.24
CA VAL A 754 -30.55 -1.74 -5.63
C VAL A 754 -29.84 -0.48 -5.13
N ALA A 755 -30.21 0.68 -5.66
CA ALA A 755 -29.53 1.92 -5.30
C ALA A 755 -29.83 2.33 -3.84
N PRO A 756 -28.85 2.91 -3.12
CA PRO A 756 -29.11 3.67 -1.90
C PRO A 756 -30.18 4.76 -2.13
N GLU A 757 -31.17 4.88 -1.25
CA GLU A 757 -32.32 5.80 -1.41
C GLU A 757 -32.33 6.96 -0.41
N THR A 758 -31.76 6.77 0.80
CA THR A 758 -31.70 7.83 1.82
C THR A 758 -30.35 8.57 1.81
N PRO A 759 -30.29 9.83 2.28
CA PRO A 759 -29.01 10.57 2.38
C PRO A 759 -27.94 9.84 3.21
N THR A 760 -28.35 9.13 4.25
CA THR A 760 -27.47 8.29 5.08
C THR A 760 -26.92 7.12 4.27
N GLN A 761 -27.80 6.41 3.55
CA GLN A 761 -27.42 5.28 2.69
C GLN A 761 -26.46 5.73 1.58
N GLU A 762 -26.73 6.85 0.92
CA GLU A 762 -25.86 7.40 -0.13
C GLU A 762 -24.48 7.81 0.40
N ALA A 763 -24.42 8.38 1.61
CA ALA A 763 -23.17 8.75 2.27
C ALA A 763 -22.32 7.51 2.58
N ILE A 764 -22.93 6.46 3.14
CA ILE A 764 -22.26 5.19 3.43
C ILE A 764 -21.75 4.55 2.13
N ALA A 765 -22.60 4.47 1.09
CA ALA A 765 -22.23 3.87 -0.20
C ALA A 765 -21.07 4.61 -0.87
N ARG A 766 -21.02 5.93 -0.75
CA ARG A 766 -19.90 6.75 -1.26
C ARG A 766 -18.61 6.44 -0.52
N ILE A 767 -18.65 6.39 0.81
CA ILE A 767 -17.50 6.04 1.64
C ILE A 767 -16.97 4.64 1.29
N TRP A 768 -17.86 3.68 1.09
CA TRP A 768 -17.49 2.31 0.73
C TRP A 768 -16.88 2.24 -0.67
N ARG A 769 -17.49 2.88 -1.68
CA ARG A 769 -16.90 2.95 -3.04
C ARG A 769 -15.51 3.57 -3.04
N ASP A 770 -15.32 4.68 -2.33
CA ASP A 770 -14.04 5.39 -2.25
C ASP A 770 -12.94 4.55 -1.57
N LEU A 771 -13.30 3.69 -0.62
CA LEU A 771 -12.36 2.86 0.13
C LEU A 771 -12.06 1.52 -0.56
N LEU A 772 -13.07 0.93 -1.20
CA LEU A 772 -12.99 -0.38 -1.83
C LEU A 772 -12.58 -0.30 -3.31
N GLY A 773 -12.66 0.89 -3.92
CA GLY A 773 -12.47 1.05 -5.37
C GLY A 773 -13.60 0.43 -6.19
N ALA A 774 -14.75 0.18 -5.57
CA ALA A 774 -15.91 -0.43 -6.22
C ALA A 774 -16.64 0.59 -7.11
N GLN A 775 -17.03 0.18 -8.33
CA GLN A 775 -17.79 1.06 -9.24
C GLN A 775 -19.21 1.34 -8.72
N GLN A 776 -19.83 0.36 -8.05
CA GLN A 776 -21.17 0.44 -7.46
C GLN A 776 -21.19 -0.30 -6.12
N VAL A 777 -21.96 0.22 -5.16
CA VAL A 777 -22.27 -0.40 -3.86
C VAL A 777 -23.79 -0.26 -3.67
N GLY A 778 -24.48 -1.39 -3.62
CA GLY A 778 -25.92 -1.51 -3.47
C GLY A 778 -26.40 -1.48 -2.02
N LEU A 779 -27.70 -1.28 -1.85
CA LEU A 779 -28.37 -1.14 -0.57
C LEU A 779 -28.25 -2.38 0.34
N HIS A 780 -28.25 -3.57 -0.27
CA HIS A 780 -28.19 -4.85 0.45
C HIS A 780 -26.76 -5.42 0.54
N ASP A 781 -25.75 -4.66 0.12
CA ASP A 781 -24.36 -5.09 0.20
C ASP A 781 -23.87 -5.07 1.65
N ASN A 782 -23.16 -6.11 2.06
CA ASN A 782 -22.35 -6.11 3.28
C ASN A 782 -20.90 -5.72 2.93
N PHE A 783 -20.21 -5.06 3.86
CA PHE A 783 -18.88 -4.50 3.61
C PHE A 783 -17.83 -5.54 3.19
N LEU A 784 -17.88 -6.72 3.81
CA LEU A 784 -16.93 -7.80 3.52
C LEU A 784 -17.25 -8.45 2.16
N ASP A 785 -18.54 -8.55 1.82
CA ASP A 785 -19.01 -9.15 0.57
C ASP A 785 -18.58 -8.34 -0.67
N VAL A 786 -18.41 -7.02 -0.53
CA VAL A 786 -17.92 -6.13 -1.60
C VAL A 786 -16.41 -5.89 -1.59
N GLY A 787 -15.64 -6.75 -0.92
CA GLY A 787 -14.17 -6.73 -0.93
C GLY A 787 -13.54 -5.96 0.24
N GLY A 788 -14.32 -5.65 1.27
CA GLY A 788 -13.83 -5.11 2.53
C GLY A 788 -13.09 -6.16 3.36
N HIS A 789 -12.18 -5.68 4.19
CA HIS A 789 -11.50 -6.47 5.22
C HIS A 789 -11.29 -5.59 6.46
N SER A 790 -10.87 -6.16 7.59
CA SER A 790 -10.85 -5.49 8.90
C SER A 790 -10.16 -4.10 8.89
N LEU A 791 -9.09 -3.93 8.11
CA LEU A 791 -8.42 -2.63 7.97
C LEU A 791 -9.23 -1.59 7.18
N LEU A 792 -9.90 -2.00 6.09
CA LEU A 792 -10.80 -1.12 5.34
C LEU A 792 -12.09 -0.85 6.14
N ALA A 793 -12.54 -1.81 6.94
CA ALA A 793 -13.73 -1.70 7.79
C ALA A 793 -13.52 -0.61 8.84
N MET A 794 -12.35 -0.60 9.50
CA MET A 794 -11.99 0.47 10.43
C MET A 794 -11.91 1.84 9.77
N ARG A 795 -11.38 1.94 8.55
CA ARG A 795 -11.34 3.21 7.80
C ARG A 795 -12.74 3.68 7.41
N ALA A 796 -13.62 2.76 7.05
CA ALA A 796 -15.00 3.05 6.72
C ALA A 796 -15.76 3.54 7.95
N ILE A 797 -15.61 2.87 9.09
CA ILE A 797 -16.19 3.25 10.39
C ILE A 797 -15.83 4.70 10.75
N LEU A 798 -14.54 5.05 10.71
CA LEU A 798 -14.08 6.41 11.05
C LEU A 798 -14.62 7.48 10.09
N ARG A 799 -14.76 7.15 8.79
CA ARG A 799 -15.34 8.07 7.80
C ARG A 799 -16.85 8.21 7.95
N MET A 800 -17.55 7.13 8.28
CA MET A 800 -18.99 7.14 8.54
C MET A 800 -19.28 7.94 9.81
N GLU A 801 -18.57 7.68 10.91
CA GLU A 801 -18.70 8.43 12.16
C GLU A 801 -18.45 9.94 11.94
N LYS A 802 -17.44 10.30 11.16
CA LYS A 802 -17.19 11.70 10.79
C LYS A 802 -18.32 12.31 9.93
N ALA A 803 -18.95 11.52 9.07
CA ALA A 803 -19.99 11.98 8.16
C ALA A 803 -21.38 12.04 8.82
N THR A 804 -21.67 11.16 9.78
CA THR A 804 -23.01 10.96 10.35
C THR A 804 -23.09 11.33 11.83
N GLY A 805 -21.96 11.46 12.53
CA GLY A 805 -21.92 11.74 13.97
C GLY A 805 -22.28 10.53 14.85
N VAL A 806 -22.56 9.38 14.25
CA VAL A 806 -22.93 8.14 14.95
C VAL A 806 -21.85 7.08 14.72
N ARG A 807 -21.42 6.43 15.80
CA ARG A 807 -20.32 5.47 15.77
C ARG A 807 -20.84 4.06 15.49
N VAL A 808 -20.49 3.52 14.32
CA VAL A 808 -20.78 2.13 13.94
C VAL A 808 -19.61 1.24 14.41
N GLY A 809 -19.88 0.25 15.26
CA GLY A 809 -18.85 -0.64 15.76
C GLY A 809 -18.31 -1.63 14.71
N PRO A 810 -17.11 -2.22 14.91
CA PRO A 810 -16.53 -3.21 13.99
C PRO A 810 -17.39 -4.45 13.78
N ILE A 811 -18.15 -4.85 14.80
CA ILE A 811 -19.07 -6.00 14.73
C ILE A 811 -20.24 -5.67 13.81
N GLN A 812 -20.88 -4.51 13.98
CA GLN A 812 -21.95 -4.04 13.09
C GLN A 812 -21.45 -3.89 11.66
N MET A 813 -20.24 -3.37 11.46
CA MET A 813 -19.64 -3.21 10.13
C MET A 813 -19.46 -4.54 9.39
N ASN A 814 -19.14 -5.60 10.12
CA ASN A 814 -18.92 -6.93 9.55
C ASN A 814 -20.23 -7.69 9.33
N MET A 815 -21.26 -7.41 10.14
CA MET A 815 -22.49 -8.21 10.17
C MET A 815 -23.65 -7.58 9.41
N PHE A 816 -23.69 -6.25 9.29
CA PHE A 816 -24.83 -5.53 8.75
C PHE A 816 -24.65 -5.19 7.28
N THR A 817 -25.76 -5.20 6.53
CA THR A 817 -25.82 -4.60 5.19
C THR A 817 -25.79 -3.08 5.29
N LEU A 818 -25.52 -2.40 4.18
CA LEU A 818 -25.57 -0.95 4.11
C LEU A 818 -26.91 -0.39 4.61
N GLU A 819 -28.02 -1.02 4.26
CA GLU A 819 -29.37 -0.69 4.75
C GLU A 819 -29.46 -0.76 6.28
N GLN A 820 -28.95 -1.82 6.89
CA GLN A 820 -29.00 -2.04 8.33
C GLN A 820 -28.07 -1.07 9.09
N ILE A 821 -26.91 -0.73 8.51
CA ILE A 821 -26.00 0.27 9.05
C ILE A 821 -26.64 1.66 8.99
N ALA A 822 -27.30 2.00 7.88
CA ALA A 822 -28.03 3.25 7.74
C ALA A 822 -29.19 3.34 8.74
N ALA A 823 -29.98 2.28 8.89
CA ALA A 823 -31.07 2.21 9.86
C ALA A 823 -30.56 2.36 11.31
N HIS A 824 -29.41 1.76 11.64
CA HIS A 824 -28.78 1.91 12.95
C HIS A 824 -28.35 3.36 13.21
N ILE A 825 -27.68 4.00 12.24
CA ILE A 825 -27.29 5.42 12.31
C ILE A 825 -28.52 6.33 12.47
N GLU A 826 -29.59 6.06 11.71
CA GLU A 826 -30.82 6.84 11.76
C GLU A 826 -31.57 6.64 13.09
N SER A 827 -31.52 5.44 13.67
CA SER A 827 -32.14 5.14 14.97
C SER A 827 -31.43 5.80 16.16
N GLU A 828 -30.09 5.91 16.12
CA GLU A 828 -29.30 6.55 17.18
C GLU A 828 -29.18 8.07 16.99
N GLY A 829 -29.25 8.57 15.75
CA GLY A 829 -29.29 10.01 15.43
C GLY A 829 -30.64 10.68 15.70
N GLY A 830 -31.69 9.89 16.00
CA GLY A 830 -33.08 10.34 16.17
C GLY A 830 -33.37 11.25 17.37
N GLY A 831 -32.37 11.54 18.21
CA GLY A 831 -32.52 12.51 19.32
C GLY A 831 -32.12 13.95 18.98
N ALA A 832 -31.36 14.19 17.92
CA ALA A 832 -30.77 15.51 17.63
C ALA A 832 -30.84 15.94 16.15
N ALA A 833 -31.08 15.02 15.21
CA ALA A 833 -31.14 15.35 13.79
C ALA A 833 -32.44 16.10 13.38
N GLY A 834 -33.52 15.97 14.16
CA GLY A 834 -34.80 16.63 13.88
C GLY A 834 -34.79 18.15 14.02
N GLU A 835 -33.92 18.71 14.87
CA GLU A 835 -33.80 20.16 15.06
C GLU A 835 -32.72 20.79 14.15
N ALA A 836 -31.66 20.05 13.81
CA ALA A 836 -30.62 20.53 12.90
C ALA A 836 -31.07 20.52 11.43
N ALA A 837 -31.90 19.55 11.01
CA ALA A 837 -32.48 19.53 9.66
C ALA A 837 -33.46 20.69 9.44
N GLN A 838 -34.28 21.03 10.46
CA GLN A 838 -35.19 22.18 10.40
C GLN A 838 -34.47 23.54 10.45
N ALA A 839 -33.31 23.62 11.14
CA ALA A 839 -32.48 24.83 11.13
C ALA A 839 -31.74 25.02 9.79
N THR A 840 -31.38 23.94 9.10
CA THR A 840 -30.70 23.98 7.80
C THR A 840 -31.69 24.24 6.66
N GLU A 841 -32.91 23.70 6.71
CA GLU A 841 -34.00 24.05 5.78
C GLU A 841 -34.48 25.50 5.95
N ALA A 842 -34.51 26.04 7.17
CA ALA A 842 -34.86 27.45 7.42
C ALA A 842 -33.78 28.43 6.89
N GLN A 843 -32.51 28.01 6.85
CA GLN A 843 -31.42 28.81 6.29
C GLN A 843 -31.26 28.65 4.78
N ALA A 844 -31.62 27.49 4.21
CA ALA A 844 -31.66 27.27 2.76
C ALA A 844 -32.84 28.01 2.10
N THR A 845 -34.00 28.07 2.76
CA THR A 845 -35.19 28.78 2.25
C THR A 845 -35.02 30.31 2.25
N GLU A 846 -34.20 30.90 3.14
CA GLU A 846 -33.84 32.33 3.06
C GLU A 846 -32.81 32.64 1.95
N ALA A 847 -31.99 31.67 1.55
CA ALA A 847 -30.99 31.83 0.48
C ALA A 847 -31.59 31.61 -0.93
N GLU A 848 -32.57 30.70 -1.09
CA GLU A 848 -33.24 30.45 -2.37
C GLU A 848 -34.31 31.51 -2.72
N ALA A 849 -34.87 32.22 -1.74
CA ALA A 849 -35.79 33.34 -2.00
C ALA A 849 -35.11 34.57 -2.64
N ALA A 850 -33.77 34.62 -2.68
CA ALA A 850 -33.00 35.72 -3.24
C ALA A 850 -32.46 35.47 -4.67
N GLY A 851 -32.75 34.31 -5.29
CA GLY A 851 -32.05 33.93 -6.51
C GLY A 851 -32.75 32.90 -7.40
N ALA A 852 -34.01 33.11 -7.78
CA ALA A 852 -34.61 32.39 -8.90
C ALA A 852 -35.63 33.26 -9.65
N THR A 853 -35.25 33.77 -10.82
CA THR A 853 -36.21 33.99 -11.91
C THR A 853 -36.15 32.77 -12.82
N GLU A 854 -37.29 32.07 -12.88
CA GLU A 854 -37.57 30.83 -13.61
C GLU A 854 -37.30 30.92 -15.12
N PRO A 855 -37.00 29.77 -15.75
CA PRO A 855 -37.50 29.50 -17.08
C PRO A 855 -38.38 28.24 -17.13
N ASP A 856 -39.37 28.37 -18.01
CA ASP A 856 -40.47 27.46 -18.34
C ASP A 856 -40.02 26.13 -19.01
N GLU A 857 -40.92 25.15 -18.94
CA GLU A 857 -40.84 23.74 -19.34
C GLU A 857 -40.54 23.44 -20.84
N PRO A 858 -40.20 22.16 -21.18
CA PRO A 858 -39.42 21.82 -22.37
C PRO A 858 -40.26 21.65 -23.64
N THR A 859 -39.71 22.05 -24.79
CA THR A 859 -40.14 21.57 -26.11
C THR A 859 -38.94 21.17 -26.96
N GLU A 860 -38.98 19.93 -27.42
CA GLU A 860 -38.30 19.30 -28.56
C GLU A 860 -36.86 19.69 -28.92
N VAL A 861 -35.98 18.69 -28.88
CA VAL A 861 -34.62 18.69 -29.44
C VAL A 861 -34.66 18.93 -30.96
N PRO A 862 -33.75 19.77 -31.49
CA PRO A 862 -32.83 19.26 -32.50
C PRO A 862 -31.36 19.63 -32.22
N GLN A 863 -30.50 18.76 -32.73
CA GLN A 863 -29.05 18.71 -32.63
C GLN A 863 -28.34 19.98 -33.15
N GLY A 864 -27.19 20.34 -32.57
CA GLY A 864 -26.29 21.34 -33.18
C GLY A 864 -25.07 21.75 -32.34
N GLU A 865 -23.94 21.13 -32.65
CA GLU A 865 -22.56 21.64 -32.73
C GLU A 865 -21.99 22.73 -31.79
N ILE A 866 -20.80 22.37 -31.30
CA ILE A 866 -19.74 23.16 -30.65
C ILE A 866 -19.22 24.27 -31.58
N CYS A 867 -18.94 25.49 -31.07
CA CYS A 867 -17.67 26.19 -31.31
C CYS A 867 -17.51 27.52 -30.53
N VAL A 868 -16.52 27.50 -29.64
CA VAL A 868 -15.42 28.48 -29.42
C VAL A 868 -15.69 29.98 -29.69
N GLY A 869 -15.50 30.80 -28.65
CA GLY A 869 -15.27 32.25 -28.75
C GLY A 869 -14.11 32.71 -27.83
N PRO A 870 -13.45 33.85 -28.11
CA PRO A 870 -12.02 34.05 -27.86
C PRO A 870 -11.68 35.00 -26.69
N ARG A 871 -10.41 34.96 -26.24
CA ARG A 871 -9.80 35.87 -25.25
C ARG A 871 -9.87 37.34 -25.68
N PRO A 872 -10.07 38.29 -24.75
CA PRO A 872 -9.86 39.70 -25.03
C PRO A 872 -8.47 40.19 -24.59
N ALA A 873 -7.93 41.13 -25.35
CA ALA A 873 -6.81 41.98 -25.00
C ALA A 873 -7.29 43.40 -24.64
N GLN A 874 -6.50 44.03 -23.78
CA GLN A 874 -6.51 45.40 -23.25
C GLN A 874 -7.06 46.51 -24.18
N SER A 875 -7.77 47.50 -23.63
CA SER A 875 -7.27 48.89 -23.47
C SER A 875 -8.33 49.93 -23.07
N ARG A 876 -7.82 51.00 -22.46
CA ARG A 876 -8.36 52.26 -21.92
C ARG A 876 -9.64 52.87 -22.51
N GLU A 877 -10.43 53.45 -21.60
CA GLU A 877 -11.54 54.38 -21.82
C GLU A 877 -11.09 55.79 -22.22
N SER A 878 -11.88 56.44 -23.08
CA SER A 878 -12.37 57.82 -22.85
C SER A 878 -13.49 58.19 -23.85
N GLY A 879 -14.72 58.36 -23.33
CA GLY A 879 -15.86 59.15 -23.85
C GLY A 879 -16.49 58.72 -25.19
N PRO A 880 -17.83 58.78 -25.37
CA PRO A 880 -18.50 60.09 -25.53
C PRO A 880 -19.99 60.14 -25.08
N GLY A 881 -20.63 61.30 -25.24
CA GLY A 881 -22.05 61.53 -24.99
C GLY A 881 -22.92 61.53 -26.26
N ASP A 882 -24.10 60.93 -26.09
CA ASP A 882 -25.44 61.20 -26.64
C ASP A 882 -25.78 61.16 -28.16
N ALA A 883 -26.62 60.16 -28.45
CA ALA A 883 -27.93 60.23 -29.14
C ALA A 883 -27.98 60.11 -30.71
N PRO A 884 -29.15 59.80 -31.33
CA PRO A 884 -29.61 58.41 -31.59
C PRO A 884 -30.25 58.16 -32.99
N ALA A 885 -30.72 56.91 -33.19
CA ALA A 885 -31.84 56.44 -34.04
C ALA A 885 -31.65 56.09 -35.54
N GLY A 886 -32.34 55.02 -35.97
CA GLY A 886 -32.62 54.61 -37.36
C GLY A 886 -32.20 53.16 -37.66
N GLU A 887 -33.10 52.16 -37.56
CA GLU A 887 -33.97 51.61 -38.63
C GLU A 887 -33.33 50.46 -39.43
N ALA A 888 -34.20 49.48 -39.76
CA ALA A 888 -33.90 48.14 -40.26
C ALA A 888 -34.12 48.01 -41.78
N GLU A 889 -33.49 47.01 -42.41
CA GLU A 889 -33.97 46.18 -43.55
C GLU A 889 -32.82 45.24 -43.99
N GLU A 890 -32.92 43.92 -43.84
CA GLU A 890 -33.51 42.93 -44.77
C GLU A 890 -32.75 42.75 -46.10
N GLU A 891 -32.11 41.59 -46.32
CA GLU A 891 -32.47 40.69 -47.44
C GLU A 891 -31.67 39.37 -47.47
N LYS A 892 -32.39 38.33 -47.93
CA LYS A 892 -32.07 36.91 -48.00
C LYS A 892 -31.45 36.48 -49.33
N LYS A 893 -30.88 35.26 -49.30
CA LYS A 893 -30.77 34.18 -50.34
C LYS A 893 -29.29 33.89 -50.64
N GLY A 894 -28.74 32.69 -50.47
CA GLY A 894 -29.31 31.35 -50.43
C GLY A 894 -28.90 30.60 -51.70
N PHE A 895 -28.07 29.55 -51.60
CA PHE A 895 -28.18 28.29 -52.39
C PHE A 895 -27.04 27.30 -52.07
N LEU A 896 -27.44 26.05 -51.76
CA LEU A 896 -26.95 24.73 -52.22
C LEU A 896 -25.44 24.41 -52.21
N SER A 897 -24.92 23.23 -51.87
CA SER A 897 -25.52 21.89 -51.68
C SER A 897 -24.45 20.87 -51.23
N LYS A 898 -24.92 19.85 -50.49
CA LYS A 898 -24.63 18.39 -50.63
C LYS A 898 -23.35 17.75 -50.06
N VAL A 899 -23.65 16.72 -49.23
CA VAL A 899 -22.89 15.52 -48.81
C VAL A 899 -21.86 15.80 -47.70
N ARG A 900 -21.95 15.27 -46.48
CA ARG A 900 -22.66 14.11 -45.91
C ARG A 900 -22.91 14.35 -44.43
#